data_AF-A0A920LN17-F1
#
_entry.id   AF-A0A920LN17-F1
#
_cell.length_a   1.000
_cell.length_b   1.000
_cell.length_c   1.000
_cell.angle_alpha   90.00
_cell.angle_beta   90.00
_cell.angle_gamma   90.00
#
_symmetry.space_group_name_H-M   'P 1'
#
loop_
_entity.id
_entity.type
_entity.pdbx_description
1 polymer ?
#
loop_
_entity_poly.entity_id
_entity_poly.type
_entity_poly.pdbx_seq_one_letter_code
_entity_poly.pdbx_strand_id
1 'polypeptide(L)'
;MANAIKKISVQRGYDVTDYALQCFGGAGGQHACLIADVLGMNTVLVHPFAGVLSAYGMGLADVRALRERTIEAPLSDGLVPRLVAELDELAAVAEAEVEAQGIGDDRMETRRYVHLRYDGSDTALEVPYGPVDEMVEAYQTAYRSRFGFIMPGKGVIAATISVEAIGLTFDVEAGTHVAASDSFTPLATVDAYMGGAPVTAPVYRRESIPAGGTVDGPALITEATATTIVEPGWQAEMTEIGNLVLRRVVAREERMAIGTSCDPVMLEVFNNLFMSIAEQMGYTLQNTALSVNVKERLDFSCAIFDSTGSLIANAPHMPVHLGSMGESVRAVIRDNEGEIGPGDAYVLNNPYNGGTHLPDITVITPVFDEGEILFFVACRGHHPDVGGKTPGPPAGFGAYRRGRRADRQFQAGRRQHLSRGRDDGGASQRHPSGAQPRQNIADLRAQLAANEKGVQELHKMVRQFGLETVLAYMGHVQDNAEESVRRVIDVLSDGSFTYPMDNGQQVSVKVSINREARSAVVDFTGTSGQGANNFNAPAAVCRAAVLYVFRTLVDDDIPMNEGCLKPVTIILPDDCMLQAQYPAAVIAGNVETSQIVTDTLYGALGVMAAAQGTMNNFIYGNDVYQYYETLCGGSGAGPDFDGCDAVHTHMTNSRLTDPEVLEWRYPVLLESFEIRDGSGGTGRHRGGHGVRRRTRFLESMEAVILANHRIVPPYGMAGGGEGAVGRNWVERTDGSTEMLTATDLRQMEPGDVFVIETPGGGGFGPAEGDGDG
;
A
#
# COMPACT_ATOMS: atom_id res chain seq x y z
N MET A 1 21.49 -4.47 5.76
CA MET A 1 22.12 -3.35 5.02
C MET A 1 22.00 -3.52 3.51
N ALA A 2 22.54 -4.60 2.90
CA ALA A 2 22.42 -4.84 1.45
C ALA A 2 20.96 -4.83 0.96
N ASN A 3 20.02 -5.48 1.67
CA ASN A 3 18.60 -5.46 1.30
C ASN A 3 18.00 -4.06 1.26
N ALA A 4 18.38 -3.14 2.16
CA ALA A 4 17.87 -1.77 2.15
C ALA A 4 18.38 -0.98 0.94
N ILE A 5 19.67 -1.11 0.61
CA ILE A 5 20.27 -0.49 -0.58
C ILE A 5 19.62 -1.07 -1.85
N LYS A 6 19.44 -2.39 -1.90
CA LYS A 6 18.79 -3.06 -3.02
C LYS A 6 17.34 -2.62 -3.18
N LYS A 7 16.56 -2.58 -2.10
CA LYS A 7 15.18 -2.09 -2.10
C LYS A 7 15.09 -0.70 -2.71
N ILE A 8 15.89 0.27 -2.25
CA ILE A 8 15.84 1.65 -2.74
C ILE A 8 16.27 1.76 -4.22
N SER A 9 17.36 1.09 -4.61
CA SER A 9 17.90 1.18 -5.97
C SER A 9 17.09 0.39 -7.00
N VAL A 10 16.60 -0.79 -6.64
CA VAL A 10 15.75 -1.64 -7.48
C VAL A 10 14.33 -1.07 -7.59
N GLN A 11 13.77 -0.46 -6.54
CA GLN A 11 12.50 0.28 -6.62
C GLN A 11 12.54 1.40 -7.67
N ARG A 12 13.74 1.90 -7.99
CA ARG A 12 13.97 2.92 -9.03
C ARG A 12 14.44 2.34 -10.37
N GLY A 13 14.54 1.02 -10.50
CA GLY A 13 14.90 0.33 -11.74
C GLY A 13 16.38 0.40 -12.12
N TYR A 14 17.28 0.66 -11.16
CA TYR A 14 18.72 0.72 -11.42
C TYR A 14 19.40 -0.64 -11.23
N ASP A 15 20.24 -1.03 -12.17
CA ASP A 15 21.23 -2.09 -11.96
C ASP A 15 22.34 -1.54 -11.08
N VAL A 16 22.42 -2.03 -9.84
CA VAL A 16 23.42 -1.57 -8.87
C VAL A 16 24.84 -2.05 -9.18
N THR A 17 25.01 -3.08 -10.01
CA THR A 17 26.32 -3.70 -10.25
C THR A 17 27.34 -2.77 -10.93
N ASP A 18 26.84 -1.82 -11.71
CA ASP A 18 27.64 -0.81 -12.43
C ASP A 18 27.98 0.44 -11.59
N TYR A 19 27.41 0.57 -10.38
CA TYR A 19 27.65 1.72 -9.51
C TYR A 19 28.81 1.50 -8.54
N ALA A 20 29.39 2.60 -8.05
CA ALA A 20 30.27 2.58 -6.90
C ALA A 20 29.44 2.70 -5.61
N LEU A 21 29.69 1.82 -4.64
CA LEU A 21 29.10 1.93 -3.31
C LEU A 21 29.78 3.06 -2.54
N GLN A 22 29.13 4.21 -2.39
CA GLN A 22 29.60 5.27 -1.50
C GLN A 22 29.37 4.87 -0.04
N CYS A 23 30.46 4.73 0.72
CA CYS A 23 30.41 4.28 2.10
C CYS A 23 30.87 5.36 3.08
N PHE A 24 30.07 5.62 4.12
CA PHE A 24 30.32 6.63 5.13
C PHE A 24 29.73 6.23 6.49
N GLY A 25 29.97 7.05 7.51
CA GLY A 25 29.76 6.74 8.93
C GLY A 25 30.95 5.99 9.52
N GLY A 26 31.21 6.16 10.83
CA GLY A 26 32.40 5.60 11.48
C GLY A 26 32.55 4.07 11.34
N ALA A 27 31.44 3.35 11.20
CA ALA A 27 31.41 1.90 11.00
C ALA A 27 31.19 1.47 9.53
N GLY A 28 30.93 2.40 8.61
CA GLY A 28 30.57 2.06 7.22
C GLY A 28 31.64 1.22 6.54
N GLY A 29 32.89 1.68 6.59
CA GLY A 29 34.05 1.01 5.98
C GLY A 29 34.33 -0.40 6.51
N GLN A 30 33.75 -0.80 7.64
CA GLN A 30 33.95 -2.13 8.22
C GLN A 30 33.18 -3.22 7.48
N HIS A 31 32.07 -2.88 6.85
CA HIS A 31 31.21 -3.85 6.14
C HIS A 31 31.15 -3.61 4.63
N ALA A 32 31.86 -2.62 4.12
CA ALA A 32 31.69 -2.13 2.76
C ALA A 32 32.00 -3.18 1.68
N CYS A 33 33.13 -3.90 1.80
CA CYS A 33 33.48 -4.99 0.88
C CYS A 33 32.43 -6.11 0.86
N LEU A 34 31.99 -6.56 2.04
CA LEU A 34 31.00 -7.63 2.17
C LEU A 34 29.63 -7.21 1.60
N ILE A 35 29.20 -5.97 1.86
CA ILE A 35 27.96 -5.43 1.30
C ILE A 35 28.07 -5.32 -0.23
N ALA A 36 29.21 -4.83 -0.74
CA ALA A 36 29.44 -4.72 -2.18
C ALA A 36 29.44 -6.11 -2.85
N ASP A 37 30.07 -7.11 -2.24
CA ASP A 37 30.05 -8.50 -2.73
C ASP A 37 28.62 -9.06 -2.79
N VAL A 38 27.79 -8.82 -1.75
CA VAL A 38 26.36 -9.23 -1.74
C VAL A 38 25.55 -8.51 -2.82
N LEU A 39 25.83 -7.23 -3.06
CA LEU A 39 25.13 -6.41 -4.06
C LEU A 39 25.63 -6.62 -5.48
N GLY A 40 26.70 -7.39 -5.66
CA GLY A 40 27.29 -7.60 -6.97
C GLY A 40 28.15 -6.44 -7.47
N MET A 41 28.51 -5.49 -6.61
CA MET A 41 29.26 -4.27 -6.95
C MET A 41 30.77 -4.52 -6.94
N ASN A 42 31.49 -3.90 -7.88
CA ASN A 42 32.95 -4.06 -8.00
C ASN A 42 33.77 -2.92 -7.39
N THR A 43 33.11 -1.82 -7.02
CA THR A 43 33.78 -0.60 -6.56
C THR A 43 33.11 -0.07 -5.30
N VAL A 44 33.91 0.26 -4.30
CA VAL A 44 33.49 1.01 -3.10
C VAL A 44 34.29 2.30 -3.05
N LEU A 45 33.63 3.41 -2.72
CA LEU A 45 34.26 4.70 -2.51
C LEU A 45 34.14 5.12 -1.04
N VAL A 46 35.27 5.42 -0.40
CA VAL A 46 35.35 5.87 0.99
C VAL A 46 36.02 7.24 1.05
N HIS A 47 35.22 8.27 1.32
CA HIS A 47 35.68 9.66 1.42
C HIS A 47 36.68 9.85 2.59
N PRO A 48 37.64 10.80 2.52
CA PRO A 48 38.54 11.10 3.65
C PRO A 48 37.82 11.49 4.95
N PHE A 49 36.62 12.05 4.82
CA PHE A 49 35.75 12.38 5.96
C PHE A 49 34.62 11.37 6.14
N ALA A 50 34.75 10.12 5.69
CA ALA A 50 33.71 9.11 5.75
C ALA A 50 33.09 9.01 7.16
N GLY A 51 33.90 9.02 8.22
CA GLY A 51 33.43 8.95 9.61
C GLY A 51 32.51 10.10 10.05
N VAL A 52 32.62 11.27 9.41
CA VAL A 52 31.88 12.51 9.74
C VAL A 52 31.21 13.14 8.50
N LEU A 53 30.95 12.34 7.46
CA LEU A 53 30.56 12.85 6.14
C LEU A 53 29.23 13.62 6.19
N SER A 54 28.32 13.25 7.08
CA SER A 54 27.07 13.98 7.31
C SER A 54 27.32 15.39 7.85
N ALA A 55 28.23 15.55 8.83
CA ALA A 55 28.57 16.86 9.37
C ALA A 55 29.30 17.71 8.34
N TYR A 56 30.16 17.08 7.53
CA TYR A 56 30.80 17.74 6.39
C TYR A 56 29.76 18.22 5.36
N GLY A 57 28.82 17.37 4.97
CA GLY A 57 27.72 17.72 4.07
C GLY A 57 26.82 18.84 4.61
N MET A 58 26.51 18.83 5.91
CA MET A 58 25.78 19.93 6.56
C MET A 58 26.55 21.24 6.49
N GLY A 59 27.88 21.22 6.65
CA GLY A 59 28.72 22.41 6.52
C GLY A 59 28.88 22.91 5.08
N LEU A 60 28.69 22.04 4.08
CA LEU A 60 28.71 22.38 2.65
C LEU A 60 27.34 22.80 2.10
N ALA A 61 26.26 22.56 2.84
CA ALA A 61 24.92 22.83 2.35
C ALA A 61 24.72 24.34 2.13
N ASP A 62 24.08 24.69 1.02
CA ASP A 62 23.57 26.04 0.82
C ASP A 62 22.47 26.34 1.85
N VAL A 63 22.39 27.58 2.29
CA VAL A 63 21.30 28.04 3.13
C VAL A 63 20.06 28.15 2.25
N ARG A 64 18.94 27.54 2.64
CA ARG A 64 17.70 27.56 1.86
C ARG A 64 16.52 27.99 2.69
N ALA A 65 15.66 28.82 2.12
CA ALA A 65 14.36 29.17 2.67
C ALA A 65 13.27 28.85 1.64
N LEU A 66 12.33 27.98 2.01
CA LEU A 66 11.15 27.64 1.19
C LEU A 66 9.91 28.32 1.77
N ARG A 67 9.09 28.90 0.90
CA ARG A 67 7.78 29.47 1.24
C ARG A 67 6.74 29.04 0.24
N GLU A 68 5.55 28.71 0.73
CA GLU A 68 4.45 28.22 -0.08
C GLU A 68 3.13 28.92 0.27
N ARG A 69 2.22 28.99 -0.71
CA ARG A 69 0.88 29.54 -0.53
C ARG A 69 -0.13 28.90 -1.47
N THR A 70 -1.29 28.52 -0.93
CA THR A 70 -2.39 27.95 -1.70
C THR A 70 -3.10 29.03 -2.53
N ILE A 71 -3.31 28.76 -3.81
CA ILE A 71 -3.97 29.65 -4.77
C ILE A 71 -5.35 29.11 -5.17
N GLU A 72 -5.41 27.83 -5.50
CA GLU A 72 -6.61 27.08 -5.91
C GLU A 72 -7.49 27.81 -6.93
N ALA A 73 -6.93 28.10 -8.12
CA ALA A 73 -7.63 28.80 -9.19
C ALA A 73 -7.32 28.25 -10.60
N PRO A 74 -8.26 28.34 -11.57
CA PRO A 74 -8.00 27.98 -12.96
C PRO A 74 -6.82 28.74 -13.55
N LEU A 75 -5.83 28.01 -14.05
CA LEU A 75 -4.67 28.59 -14.71
C LEU A 75 -5.11 29.27 -16.01
N SER A 76 -4.90 30.57 -16.07
CA SER A 76 -5.25 31.42 -17.21
C SER A 76 -4.39 32.68 -17.19
N ASP A 77 -4.32 33.39 -18.31
CA ASP A 77 -3.61 34.68 -18.38
C ASP A 77 -4.15 35.70 -17.37
N GLY A 78 -5.44 35.61 -17.01
CA GLY A 78 -6.07 36.45 -16.00
C GLY A 78 -5.61 36.17 -14.56
N LEU A 79 -5.08 34.98 -14.28
CA LEU A 79 -4.55 34.61 -12.96
C LEU A 79 -3.10 35.08 -12.76
N VAL A 80 -2.34 35.26 -13.85
CA VAL A 80 -0.91 35.60 -13.82
C VAL A 80 -0.60 36.83 -12.95
N PRO A 81 -1.34 37.95 -13.00
CA PRO A 81 -1.06 39.10 -12.15
C PRO A 81 -1.13 38.79 -10.64
N ARG A 82 -2.05 37.91 -10.24
CA ARG A 82 -2.16 37.44 -8.85
C ARG A 82 -0.96 36.56 -8.48
N LEU A 83 -0.59 35.61 -9.36
CA LEU A 83 0.58 34.75 -9.13
C LEU A 83 1.86 35.57 -8.94
N VAL A 84 2.08 36.59 -9.79
CA VAL A 84 3.25 37.48 -9.67
C VAL A 84 3.28 38.17 -8.32
N ALA A 85 2.18 38.82 -7.92
CA ALA A 85 2.13 39.55 -6.67
C ALA A 85 2.39 38.64 -5.46
N GLU A 86 1.77 37.46 -5.43
CA GLU A 86 1.94 36.54 -4.30
C GLU A 86 3.32 35.85 -4.31
N LEU A 87 3.89 35.54 -5.48
CA LEU A 87 5.25 35.03 -5.60
C LEU A 87 6.29 36.08 -5.17
N ASP A 88 6.09 37.35 -5.52
CA ASP A 88 6.98 38.44 -5.10
C ASP A 88 6.94 38.63 -3.57
N GLU A 89 5.76 38.52 -2.95
CA GLU A 89 5.63 38.54 -1.48
C GLU A 89 6.37 37.36 -0.82
N LEU A 90 6.20 36.14 -1.34
CA LEU A 90 6.89 34.96 -0.81
C LEU A 90 8.40 35.06 -1.01
N ALA A 91 8.85 35.58 -2.16
CA ALA A 91 10.26 35.82 -2.44
C ALA A 91 10.88 36.78 -1.43
N ALA A 92 10.25 37.93 -1.19
CA ALA A 92 10.76 38.90 -0.22
C ALA A 92 10.91 38.30 1.20
N VAL A 93 9.98 37.42 1.60
CA VAL A 93 10.06 36.72 2.90
C VAL A 93 11.17 35.66 2.91
N ALA A 94 11.32 34.89 1.85
CA ALA A 94 12.35 33.85 1.75
C ALA A 94 13.76 34.46 1.67
N GLU A 95 13.94 35.50 0.86
CA GLU A 95 15.20 36.24 0.70
C GLU A 95 15.62 36.88 2.02
N ALA A 96 14.69 37.53 2.74
CA ALA A 96 14.98 38.12 4.05
C ALA A 96 15.42 37.09 5.10
N GLU A 97 14.90 35.85 5.05
CA GLU A 97 15.34 34.77 5.94
C GLU A 97 16.78 34.30 5.62
N VAL A 98 17.13 34.23 4.34
CA VAL A 98 18.49 33.88 3.91
C VAL A 98 19.47 35.02 4.23
N GLU A 99 19.07 36.28 4.02
CA GLU A 99 19.86 37.46 4.39
C GLU A 99 20.10 37.53 5.90
N ALA A 100 19.08 37.22 6.73
CA ALA A 100 19.21 37.18 8.19
C ALA A 100 20.23 36.14 8.68
N GLN A 101 20.57 35.15 7.84
CA GLN A 101 21.61 34.15 8.10
C GLN A 101 23.00 34.59 7.61
N GLY A 102 23.13 35.83 7.12
CA GLY A 102 24.41 36.46 6.77
C GLY A 102 24.86 36.23 5.33
N ILE A 103 23.96 35.80 4.43
CA ILE A 103 24.25 35.65 3.00
C ILE A 103 23.81 36.92 2.25
N GLY A 104 24.72 37.56 1.52
CA GLY A 104 24.41 38.74 0.70
C GLY A 104 23.73 38.39 -0.62
N ASP A 105 23.03 39.37 -1.19
CA ASP A 105 22.30 39.26 -2.47
C ASP A 105 23.15 38.76 -3.64
N ASP A 106 24.45 39.07 -3.65
CA ASP A 106 25.39 38.65 -4.70
C ASP A 106 25.65 37.13 -4.72
N ARG A 107 25.25 36.43 -3.65
CA ARG A 107 25.35 34.97 -3.50
C ARG A 107 23.99 34.30 -3.32
N MET A 108 22.92 34.98 -3.68
CA MET A 108 21.55 34.49 -3.53
C MET A 108 20.90 34.19 -4.89
N GLU A 109 20.28 33.02 -5.00
CA GLU A 109 19.45 32.62 -6.14
C GLU A 109 18.01 32.39 -5.65
N THR A 110 17.04 33.06 -6.27
CA THR A 110 15.61 32.85 -5.96
C THR A 110 14.92 32.11 -7.10
N ARG A 111 14.34 30.95 -6.78
CA ARG A 111 13.58 30.11 -7.71
C ARG A 111 12.10 30.15 -7.39
N ARG A 112 11.27 30.21 -8.43
CA ARG A 112 9.82 30.37 -8.31
C ARG A 112 9.13 29.24 -9.05
N TYR A 113 8.13 28.66 -8.41
CA TYR A 113 7.39 27.52 -8.95
C TYR A 113 5.90 27.67 -8.79
N VAL A 114 5.16 27.01 -9.67
CA VAL A 114 3.71 26.82 -9.59
C VAL A 114 3.44 25.32 -9.57
N HIS A 115 2.59 24.89 -8.66
CA HIS A 115 2.14 23.51 -8.54
C HIS A 115 0.85 23.37 -9.32
N LEU A 116 0.92 22.71 -10.47
CA LEU A 116 -0.20 22.55 -11.40
C LEU A 116 -0.85 21.18 -11.26
N ARG A 117 -2.18 21.14 -11.35
CA ARG A 117 -2.97 19.90 -11.38
C ARG A 117 -4.08 19.99 -12.42
N TYR A 118 -4.53 18.86 -12.95
CA TYR A 118 -5.75 18.86 -13.76
C TYR A 118 -6.98 19.12 -12.89
N ASP A 119 -7.97 19.82 -13.43
CA ASP A 119 -9.24 20.06 -12.76
C ASP A 119 -9.93 18.74 -12.37
N GLY A 120 -10.33 18.64 -11.10
CA GLY A 120 -10.82 17.42 -10.45
C GLY A 120 -9.77 16.36 -10.09
N SER A 121 -8.46 16.66 -10.20
CA SER A 121 -7.37 15.84 -9.65
C SER A 121 -6.67 16.59 -8.52
N ASP A 122 -6.33 15.92 -7.42
CA ASP A 122 -5.59 16.52 -6.28
C ASP A 122 -4.06 16.35 -6.39
N THR A 123 -3.57 15.69 -7.44
CA THR A 123 -2.13 15.54 -7.66
C THR A 123 -1.59 16.77 -8.39
N ALA A 124 -0.87 17.61 -7.65
CA ALA A 124 -0.13 18.72 -8.23
C ALA A 124 1.32 18.31 -8.55
N LEU A 125 1.85 18.83 -9.65
CA LEU A 125 3.25 18.73 -10.02
C LEU A 125 3.85 20.13 -10.05
N GLU A 126 5.00 20.26 -9.41
CA GLU A 126 5.80 21.48 -9.43
C GLU A 126 6.34 21.74 -10.85
N VAL A 127 6.14 22.95 -11.36
CA VAL A 127 6.76 23.44 -12.59
C VAL A 127 7.37 24.82 -12.36
N PRO A 128 8.47 25.17 -13.06
CA PRO A 128 9.01 26.53 -13.01
C PRO A 128 7.95 27.56 -13.40
N TYR A 129 7.87 28.67 -12.65
CA TYR A 129 6.98 29.77 -13.00
C TYR A 129 7.41 30.42 -14.33
N GLY A 130 6.45 30.66 -15.22
CA GLY A 130 6.67 31.24 -16.54
C GLY A 130 5.37 31.61 -17.25
N PRO A 131 5.39 31.84 -18.57
CA PRO A 131 4.19 31.99 -19.39
C PRO A 131 3.25 30.78 -19.26
N VAL A 132 1.94 31.00 -19.34
CA VAL A 132 0.93 29.94 -19.13
C VAL A 132 1.16 28.73 -20.03
N ASP A 133 1.42 28.94 -21.31
CA ASP A 133 1.66 27.85 -22.27
C ASP A 133 2.89 27.01 -21.92
N GLU A 134 3.99 27.65 -21.48
CA GLU A 134 5.22 26.96 -21.07
C GLU A 134 5.02 26.15 -19.78
N MET A 135 4.29 26.72 -18.81
CA MET A 135 3.96 26.00 -17.57
C MET A 135 3.07 24.79 -17.86
N VAL A 136 2.10 24.91 -18.77
CA VAL A 136 1.23 23.80 -19.20
C VAL A 136 2.03 22.73 -19.92
N GLU A 137 2.96 23.09 -20.80
CA GLU A 137 3.83 22.14 -21.50
C GLU A 137 4.77 21.41 -20.53
N ALA A 138 5.41 22.13 -19.60
CA ALA A 138 6.24 21.57 -18.56
C ALA A 138 5.44 20.59 -17.69
N TYR A 139 4.23 20.99 -17.29
CA TYR A 139 3.31 20.14 -16.53
C TYR A 139 2.94 18.88 -17.30
N GLN A 140 2.53 19.00 -18.56
CA GLN A 140 2.14 17.85 -19.39
C GLN A 140 3.32 16.90 -19.66
N THR A 141 4.53 17.43 -19.81
CA THR A 141 5.76 16.64 -19.97
C THR A 141 6.08 15.87 -18.70
N ALA A 142 6.08 16.56 -17.54
CA ALA A 142 6.28 15.94 -16.24
C ALA A 142 5.19 14.90 -15.94
N TYR A 143 3.92 15.22 -16.24
CA TYR A 143 2.77 14.34 -16.05
C TYR A 143 2.86 13.10 -16.93
N ARG A 144 3.21 13.23 -18.22
CA ARG A 144 3.40 12.09 -19.12
C ARG A 144 4.59 11.24 -18.72
N SER A 145 5.70 11.84 -18.32
CA SER A 145 6.88 11.11 -17.84
C SER A 145 6.56 10.29 -16.59
N ARG A 146 5.77 10.86 -15.67
CA ARG A 146 5.41 10.21 -14.40
C ARG A 146 4.27 9.19 -14.53
N PHE A 147 3.29 9.43 -15.39
CA PHE A 147 2.04 8.66 -15.45
C PHE A 147 1.74 8.00 -16.80
N GLY A 148 2.51 8.27 -17.85
CA GLY A 148 2.39 7.62 -19.16
C GLY A 148 1.31 8.17 -20.10
N PHE A 149 0.49 9.13 -19.67
CA PHE A 149 -0.57 9.74 -20.50
C PHE A 149 -0.82 11.22 -20.17
N ILE A 150 -1.73 11.88 -20.89
CA ILE A 150 -2.25 13.24 -20.60
C ILE A 150 -3.78 13.24 -20.64
N MET A 151 -4.44 14.21 -20.01
CA MET A 151 -5.92 14.35 -20.00
C MET A 151 -6.37 15.49 -20.95
N PRO A 152 -6.47 15.26 -22.27
CA PRO A 152 -6.82 16.31 -23.21
C PRO A 152 -8.24 16.86 -22.93
N GLY A 153 -8.38 18.19 -22.96
CA GLY A 153 -9.65 18.90 -22.75
C GLY A 153 -10.02 19.17 -21.29
N LYS A 154 -9.22 18.74 -20.32
CA LYS A 154 -9.36 19.15 -18.92
C LYS A 154 -8.64 20.48 -18.66
N GLY A 155 -9.27 21.35 -17.86
CA GLY A 155 -8.63 22.56 -17.36
C GLY A 155 -7.44 22.24 -16.44
N VAL A 156 -6.55 23.20 -16.28
CA VAL A 156 -5.42 23.12 -15.35
C VAL A 156 -5.67 24.12 -14.22
N ILE A 157 -5.42 23.70 -12.98
CA ILE A 157 -5.55 24.50 -11.77
C ILE A 157 -4.15 24.80 -11.25
N ALA A 158 -3.89 26.07 -10.91
CA ALA A 158 -2.77 26.45 -10.06
C ALA A 158 -3.17 26.20 -8.61
N ALA A 159 -2.66 25.11 -8.02
CA ALA A 159 -3.01 24.67 -6.68
C ALA A 159 -2.28 25.51 -5.63
N THR A 160 -0.94 25.54 -5.75
CA THR A 160 -0.02 26.17 -4.81
C THR A 160 1.07 26.91 -5.60
N ILE A 161 1.62 27.97 -5.03
CA ILE A 161 2.87 28.57 -5.47
C ILE A 161 3.95 28.34 -4.43
N SER A 162 5.19 28.18 -4.87
CA SER A 162 6.34 28.07 -3.97
C SER A 162 7.51 28.94 -4.44
N VAL A 163 8.27 29.45 -3.47
CA VAL A 163 9.51 30.19 -3.70
C VAL A 163 10.61 29.60 -2.84
N GLU A 164 11.74 29.29 -3.46
CA GLU A 164 12.96 28.82 -2.81
C GLU A 164 14.05 29.87 -2.99
N ALA A 165 14.48 30.50 -1.90
CA ALA A 165 15.69 31.33 -1.87
C ALA A 165 16.88 30.46 -1.45
N ILE A 166 17.97 30.49 -2.22
CA ILE A 166 19.17 29.67 -2.05
C ILE A 166 20.36 30.61 -1.86
N GLY A 167 20.94 30.61 -0.66
CA GLY A 167 22.16 31.31 -0.31
C GLY A 167 23.38 30.40 -0.44
N LEU A 168 24.24 30.68 -1.41
CA LEU A 168 25.44 29.89 -1.68
C LEU A 168 26.46 30.12 -0.55
N THR A 169 26.89 29.06 0.13
CA THR A 169 27.73 29.18 1.34
C THR A 169 29.23 29.09 1.02
N PHE A 170 29.72 28.08 0.29
CA PHE A 170 31.15 27.94 -0.06
C PHE A 170 31.42 27.12 -1.34
N ASP A 171 32.44 27.52 -2.11
CA ASP A 171 33.14 26.61 -3.03
C ASP A 171 34.31 25.96 -2.26
N VAL A 172 34.20 24.68 -1.91
CA VAL A 172 35.32 23.96 -1.28
C VAL A 172 36.15 23.29 -2.37
N GLU A 173 37.34 23.82 -2.62
CA GLU A 173 38.33 23.15 -3.46
C GLU A 173 38.77 21.85 -2.77
N ALA A 174 38.71 20.73 -3.50
CA ALA A 174 39.24 19.46 -3.02
C ALA A 174 40.76 19.57 -2.85
N GLY A 175 41.24 19.53 -1.61
CA GLY A 175 42.68 19.56 -1.32
C GLY A 175 43.39 18.32 -1.87
N THR A 176 44.65 18.47 -2.28
CA THR A 176 45.50 17.35 -2.67
C THR A 176 45.98 16.58 -1.43
N HIS A 177 45.87 15.25 -1.48
CA HIS A 177 46.33 14.36 -0.44
C HIS A 177 47.85 14.23 -0.48
N VAL A 178 48.50 14.67 0.59
CA VAL A 178 49.95 14.59 0.77
C VAL A 178 50.23 13.63 1.91
N ALA A 179 50.80 12.46 1.58
CA ALA A 179 51.25 11.53 2.61
C ALA A 179 52.50 12.06 3.33
N ALA A 180 52.68 11.62 4.58
CA ALA A 180 53.83 11.98 5.39
C ALA A 180 55.17 11.35 4.93
N SER A 181 55.13 10.40 3.99
CA SER A 181 56.30 9.62 3.53
C SER A 181 56.07 9.05 2.12
N ASP A 182 57.15 8.90 1.34
CA ASP A 182 57.15 8.26 0.01
C ASP A 182 57.00 6.73 0.08
N SER A 183 57.13 6.14 1.27
CA SER A 183 56.90 4.71 1.52
C SER A 183 56.07 4.52 2.78
N PHE A 184 55.17 3.54 2.77
CA PHE A 184 54.27 3.24 3.88
C PHE A 184 54.39 1.78 4.30
N THR A 185 54.46 1.55 5.60
CA THR A 185 54.58 0.21 6.20
C THR A 185 53.44 -0.03 7.17
N PRO A 186 53.06 -1.29 7.45
CA PRO A 186 52.08 -1.59 8.48
C PRO A 186 52.48 -0.98 9.82
N LEU A 187 51.53 -0.33 10.49
CA LEU A 187 51.65 0.12 11.88
C LEU A 187 51.72 -1.06 12.85
N ALA A 188 50.94 -2.10 12.55
CA ALA A 188 50.83 -3.30 13.36
C ALA A 188 50.36 -4.47 12.49
N THR A 189 50.33 -5.65 13.10
CA THR A 189 49.71 -6.85 12.54
C THR A 189 48.79 -7.42 13.61
N VAL A 190 47.58 -7.80 13.23
CA VAL A 190 46.54 -8.29 14.15
C VAL A 190 45.93 -9.59 13.64
N ASP A 191 45.46 -10.43 14.55
CA ASP A 191 44.63 -11.57 14.20
C ASP A 191 43.19 -11.09 13.95
N ALA A 192 42.61 -11.53 12.83
CA ALA A 192 41.25 -11.19 12.42
C ALA A 192 40.55 -12.42 11.84
N TYR A 193 39.24 -12.31 11.62
CA TYR A 193 38.45 -13.33 10.92
C TYR A 193 37.81 -12.69 9.70
N MET A 194 38.28 -13.07 8.50
CA MET A 194 37.88 -12.47 7.22
C MET A 194 37.74 -13.58 6.18
N GLY A 195 36.83 -13.41 5.22
CA GLY A 195 36.58 -14.44 4.19
C GLY A 195 36.26 -15.84 4.74
N GLY A 196 35.67 -15.94 5.94
CA GLY A 196 35.32 -17.22 6.56
C GLY A 196 36.48 -17.99 7.19
N ALA A 197 37.64 -17.37 7.40
CA ALA A 197 38.81 -18.00 8.01
C ALA A 197 39.57 -17.04 8.95
N PRO A 198 40.32 -17.55 9.94
CA PRO A 198 41.26 -16.73 10.68
C PRO A 198 42.40 -16.27 9.76
N VAL A 199 42.73 -14.98 9.81
CA VAL A 199 43.78 -14.33 9.02
C VAL A 199 44.64 -13.45 9.92
N THR A 200 45.90 -13.25 9.53
CA THR A 200 46.81 -12.29 10.15
C THR A 200 46.91 -11.07 9.23
N ALA A 201 46.32 -9.95 9.64
CA ALA A 201 46.09 -8.77 8.79
C ALA A 201 46.99 -7.59 9.21
N PRO A 202 47.72 -6.94 8.27
CA PRO A 202 48.40 -5.69 8.54
C PRO A 202 47.40 -4.54 8.79
N VAL A 203 47.78 -3.65 9.69
CA VAL A 203 47.03 -2.41 10.01
C VAL A 203 47.83 -1.22 9.48
N TYR A 204 47.21 -0.40 8.64
CA TYR A 204 47.79 0.83 8.12
C TYR A 204 47.10 2.06 8.73
N ARG A 205 47.83 3.17 8.82
CA ARG A 205 47.22 4.48 9.06
C ARG A 205 46.91 5.13 7.72
N ARG A 206 45.68 5.62 7.53
CA ARG A 206 45.26 6.25 6.26
C ARG A 206 46.21 7.35 5.81
N GLU A 207 46.66 8.18 6.74
CA GLU A 207 47.52 9.35 6.49
C GLU A 207 48.93 8.97 6.02
N SER A 208 49.33 7.70 6.22
CA SER A 208 50.62 7.20 5.75
C SER A 208 50.61 6.75 4.29
N ILE A 209 49.43 6.48 3.71
CA ILE A 209 49.32 5.94 2.35
C ILE A 209 49.42 7.10 1.35
N PRO A 210 50.41 7.12 0.43
CA PRO A 210 50.53 8.15 -0.60
C PRO A 210 49.45 8.01 -1.67
N ALA A 211 49.20 9.08 -2.43
CA ALA A 211 48.37 9.00 -3.63
C ALA A 211 48.93 7.94 -4.60
N GLY A 212 48.05 7.10 -5.15
CA GLY A 212 48.39 5.91 -5.93
C GLY A 212 48.85 4.71 -5.10
N GLY A 213 49.01 4.85 -3.78
CA GLY A 213 49.35 3.75 -2.89
C GLY A 213 48.23 2.72 -2.80
N THR A 214 48.59 1.44 -2.91
CA THR A 214 47.64 0.32 -2.88
C THR A 214 47.80 -0.56 -1.64
N VAL A 215 46.69 -1.02 -1.08
CA VAL A 215 46.64 -1.96 0.05
C VAL A 215 45.79 -3.16 -0.34
N ASP A 216 46.43 -4.33 -0.44
CA ASP A 216 45.74 -5.60 -0.71
C ASP A 216 45.10 -6.17 0.56
N GLY A 217 43.87 -6.67 0.43
CA GLY A 217 43.19 -7.42 1.48
C GLY A 217 43.75 -8.85 1.64
N PRO A 218 43.73 -9.43 2.84
CA PRO A 218 43.13 -8.93 4.09
C PRO A 218 43.95 -7.84 4.77
N ALA A 219 43.36 -6.67 5.03
CA ALA A 219 44.02 -5.57 5.72
C ALA A 219 43.02 -4.65 6.45
N LEU A 220 43.53 -3.85 7.40
CA LEU A 220 42.78 -2.80 8.07
C LEU A 220 43.42 -1.45 7.78
N ILE A 221 42.61 -0.45 7.44
CA ILE A 221 43.03 0.94 7.30
C ILE A 221 42.31 1.75 8.38
N THR A 222 43.08 2.31 9.30
CA THR A 222 42.59 3.10 10.44
C THR A 222 42.81 4.59 10.21
N GLU A 223 41.88 5.39 10.70
CA GLU A 223 41.92 6.85 10.68
C GLU A 223 41.26 7.36 11.98
N ALA A 224 41.34 8.67 12.25
CA ALA A 224 40.82 9.23 13.49
C ALA A 224 39.31 9.02 13.71
N THR A 225 38.54 8.94 12.62
CA THR A 225 37.07 8.94 12.67
C THR A 225 36.41 7.66 12.15
N ALA A 226 37.18 6.71 11.62
CA ALA A 226 36.65 5.49 11.02
C ALA A 226 37.69 4.36 10.95
N THR A 227 37.23 3.17 10.56
CA THR A 227 38.11 2.06 10.18
C THR A 227 37.53 1.38 8.94
N THR A 228 38.37 1.18 7.94
CA THR A 228 38.02 0.49 6.70
C THR A 228 38.65 -0.90 6.69
N ILE A 229 37.83 -1.93 6.47
CA ILE A 229 38.28 -3.30 6.31
C ILE A 229 38.40 -3.59 4.82
N VAL A 230 39.57 -4.05 4.39
CA VAL A 230 39.82 -4.53 3.02
C VAL A 230 39.79 -6.05 3.08
N GLU A 231 38.65 -6.64 2.70
CA GLU A 231 38.46 -8.10 2.71
C GLU A 231 39.39 -8.82 1.70
N PRO A 232 39.72 -10.10 1.90
CA PRO A 232 40.43 -10.90 0.92
C PRO A 232 39.85 -10.77 -0.50
N GLY A 233 40.72 -10.54 -1.48
CA GLY A 233 40.33 -10.35 -2.87
C GLY A 233 39.89 -8.93 -3.25
N TRP A 234 39.86 -8.01 -2.29
CA TRP A 234 39.74 -6.57 -2.53
C TRP A 234 41.11 -5.89 -2.43
N GLN A 235 41.26 -4.77 -3.15
CA GLN A 235 42.42 -3.87 -3.05
C GLN A 235 41.92 -2.44 -2.87
N ALA A 236 42.48 -1.72 -1.90
CA ALA A 236 42.21 -0.30 -1.73
C ALA A 236 43.29 0.53 -2.42
N GLU A 237 42.89 1.56 -3.16
CA GLU A 237 43.76 2.53 -3.82
C GLU A 237 43.48 3.94 -3.28
N MET A 238 44.52 4.68 -2.90
CA MET A 238 44.40 6.08 -2.48
C MET A 238 44.41 7.03 -3.68
N THR A 239 43.39 7.88 -3.83
CA THR A 239 43.36 8.89 -4.91
C THR A 239 44.15 10.15 -4.56
N GLU A 240 44.38 11.01 -5.55
CA GLU A 240 45.05 12.31 -5.37
C GLU A 240 44.33 13.26 -4.40
N ILE A 241 43.02 13.09 -4.20
CA ILE A 241 42.20 13.89 -3.26
C ILE A 241 41.90 13.13 -1.96
N GLY A 242 42.59 12.01 -1.72
CA GLY A 242 42.55 11.29 -0.45
C GLY A 242 41.35 10.35 -0.28
N ASN A 243 40.61 10.02 -1.34
CA ASN A 243 39.60 8.96 -1.30
C ASN A 243 40.27 7.59 -1.29
N LEU A 244 39.67 6.63 -0.61
CA LEU A 244 40.00 5.22 -0.81
C LEU A 244 38.99 4.63 -1.80
N VAL A 245 39.49 4.13 -2.93
CA VAL A 245 38.70 3.38 -3.91
C VAL A 245 39.04 1.91 -3.73
N LEU A 246 38.10 1.13 -3.21
CA LEU A 246 38.28 -0.31 -3.07
C LEU A 246 37.74 -0.99 -4.32
N ARG A 247 38.57 -1.82 -4.94
CA ARG A 247 38.24 -2.58 -6.14
C ARG A 247 38.29 -4.06 -5.85
N ARG A 248 37.32 -4.79 -6.39
CA ARG A 248 37.36 -6.25 -6.41
C ARG A 248 38.38 -6.70 -7.45
N VAL A 249 39.53 -7.23 -7.00
CA VAL A 249 40.67 -7.58 -7.89
C VAL A 249 40.78 -9.08 -8.17
N VAL A 250 40.27 -9.92 -7.27
CA VAL A 250 40.06 -11.35 -7.55
C VAL A 250 38.63 -11.51 -8.07
N ALA A 251 38.36 -12.38 -9.05
CA ALA A 251 36.96 -12.62 -9.42
C ALA A 251 36.20 -13.15 -8.19
N ARG A 252 34.96 -12.72 -7.98
CA ARG A 252 34.07 -13.43 -7.05
C ARG A 252 33.95 -14.86 -7.57
N GLU A 253 33.89 -15.84 -6.68
CA GLU A 253 33.30 -17.11 -7.11
C GLU A 253 31.92 -16.74 -7.65
N GLU A 254 31.70 -16.98 -8.94
CA GLU A 254 30.37 -16.84 -9.51
C GLU A 254 29.48 -17.74 -8.66
N ARG A 255 28.69 -17.14 -7.77
CA ARG A 255 27.43 -17.76 -7.40
C ARG A 255 26.78 -18.04 -8.74
N MET A 256 26.72 -19.34 -9.06
CA MET A 256 26.37 -19.93 -10.35
C MET A 256 25.52 -18.98 -11.20
N ALA A 257 25.88 -18.82 -12.48
CA ALA A 257 24.99 -18.25 -13.51
C ALA A 257 23.54 -18.56 -13.13
N ILE A 258 22.76 -17.52 -12.80
CA ILE A 258 21.53 -17.64 -12.00
C ILE A 258 20.68 -18.76 -12.59
N GLY A 259 20.68 -19.89 -11.89
CA GLY A 259 19.99 -21.09 -12.33
C GLY A 259 18.54 -21.07 -11.88
N THR A 260 17.79 -22.07 -12.32
CA THR A 260 16.42 -22.33 -11.85
C THR A 260 16.38 -22.94 -10.45
N SER A 261 17.54 -23.25 -9.83
CA SER A 261 17.63 -23.72 -8.44
C SER A 261 17.38 -22.60 -7.44
N CYS A 262 16.67 -22.91 -6.35
CA CYS A 262 16.38 -21.96 -5.28
C CYS A 262 17.67 -21.57 -4.52
N ASP A 263 18.14 -20.34 -4.71
CA ASP A 263 19.16 -19.69 -3.89
C ASP A 263 18.46 -18.77 -2.87
N PRO A 264 18.73 -18.88 -1.55
CA PRO A 264 18.03 -18.09 -0.53
C PRO A 264 18.19 -16.57 -0.70
N VAL A 265 19.33 -16.10 -1.21
CA VAL A 265 19.55 -14.68 -1.47
C VAL A 265 18.73 -14.26 -2.68
N MET A 266 18.72 -15.05 -3.75
CA MET A 266 17.92 -14.73 -4.93
C MET A 266 16.42 -14.85 -4.67
N LEU A 267 15.98 -15.75 -3.80
CA LEU A 267 14.58 -15.86 -3.38
C LEU A 267 14.10 -14.54 -2.78
N GLU A 268 14.89 -13.96 -1.88
CA GLU A 268 14.61 -12.66 -1.27
C GLU A 268 14.62 -11.53 -2.30
N VAL A 269 15.50 -11.62 -3.31
CA VAL A 269 15.56 -10.64 -4.40
C VAL A 269 14.31 -10.68 -5.25
N PHE A 270 13.87 -11.87 -5.67
CA PHE A 270 12.67 -12.04 -6.48
C PHE A 270 11.40 -11.69 -5.69
N ASN A 271 11.33 -12.02 -4.39
CA ASN A 271 10.27 -11.55 -3.49
C ASN A 271 10.11 -10.02 -3.57
N ASN A 272 11.21 -9.29 -3.34
CA ASN A 272 11.20 -7.83 -3.37
C ASN A 272 10.91 -7.26 -4.75
N LEU A 273 11.40 -7.91 -5.82
CA LEU A 273 11.14 -7.50 -7.20
C LEU A 273 9.65 -7.61 -7.56
N PHE A 274 9.02 -8.76 -7.29
CA PHE A 274 7.59 -8.93 -7.59
C PHE A 274 6.71 -7.97 -6.76
N MET A 275 7.02 -7.81 -5.47
CA MET A 275 6.33 -6.83 -4.62
C MET A 275 6.50 -5.40 -5.13
N SER A 276 7.72 -5.01 -5.52
CA SER A 276 7.99 -3.67 -6.05
C SER A 276 7.21 -3.39 -7.33
N ILE A 277 6.99 -4.38 -8.20
CA ILE A 277 6.18 -4.19 -9.41
C ILE A 277 4.73 -3.91 -9.02
N ALA A 278 4.16 -4.72 -8.11
CA ALA A 278 2.80 -4.49 -7.62
C ALA A 278 2.64 -3.11 -6.96
N GLU A 279 3.62 -2.66 -6.17
CA GLU A 279 3.65 -1.32 -5.56
C GLU A 279 3.71 -0.20 -6.62
N GLN A 280 4.53 -0.35 -7.67
CA GLN A 280 4.62 0.63 -8.76
C GLN A 280 3.31 0.73 -9.56
N MET A 281 2.61 -0.40 -9.74
CA MET A 281 1.25 -0.40 -10.31
C MET A 281 0.31 0.41 -9.41
N GLY A 282 0.32 0.14 -8.10
CA GLY A 282 -0.52 0.83 -7.11
C GLY A 282 -0.28 2.34 -7.06
N TYR A 283 0.99 2.75 -7.09
CA TYR A 283 1.36 4.17 -7.17
C TYR A 283 0.83 4.83 -8.44
N THR A 284 0.91 4.13 -9.58
CA THR A 284 0.37 4.63 -10.85
C THR A 284 -1.15 4.79 -10.76
N LEU A 285 -1.85 3.80 -10.20
CA LEU A 285 -3.31 3.84 -10.01
C LEU A 285 -3.72 5.01 -9.11
N GLN A 286 -3.11 5.15 -7.94
CA GLN A 286 -3.42 6.20 -6.97
C GLN A 286 -3.31 7.60 -7.58
N ASN A 287 -2.22 7.90 -8.29
CA ASN A 287 -1.97 9.24 -8.80
C ASN A 287 -2.83 9.61 -10.03
N THR A 288 -3.34 8.60 -10.73
CA THR A 288 -4.07 8.80 -12.00
C THR A 288 -5.58 8.70 -11.85
N ALA A 289 -6.05 8.07 -10.77
CA ALA A 289 -7.46 8.01 -10.41
C ALA A 289 -8.02 9.40 -10.01
N LEU A 290 -9.33 9.56 -10.16
CA LEU A 290 -10.07 10.77 -9.80
C LEU A 290 -10.99 10.57 -8.60
N SER A 291 -11.43 9.34 -8.32
CA SER A 291 -12.29 9.08 -7.15
C SER A 291 -11.53 9.21 -5.83
N VAL A 292 -12.23 9.73 -4.83
CA VAL A 292 -11.71 9.81 -3.45
C VAL A 292 -11.38 8.42 -2.91
N ASN A 293 -12.15 7.39 -3.28
CA ASN A 293 -11.94 6.01 -2.84
C ASN A 293 -10.57 5.46 -3.26
N VAL A 294 -10.19 5.64 -4.53
CA VAL A 294 -8.91 5.12 -5.01
C VAL A 294 -7.76 6.05 -4.60
N LYS A 295 -7.94 7.37 -4.75
CA LYS A 295 -6.86 8.34 -4.61
C LYS A 295 -6.48 8.64 -3.16
N GLU A 296 -7.48 8.92 -2.32
CA GLU A 296 -7.28 9.35 -0.93
C GLU A 296 -7.37 8.16 0.03
N ARG A 297 -8.40 7.33 -0.14
CA ARG A 297 -8.68 6.20 0.76
C ARG A 297 -7.84 4.96 0.47
N LEU A 298 -7.19 4.89 -0.70
CA LEU A 298 -6.41 3.74 -1.14
C LEU A 298 -7.23 2.43 -1.19
N ASP A 299 -8.51 2.53 -1.53
CA ASP A 299 -9.42 1.38 -1.67
C ASP A 299 -9.24 0.74 -3.05
N PHE A 300 -8.06 0.15 -3.25
CA PHE A 300 -7.67 -0.59 -4.44
C PHE A 300 -6.65 -1.67 -4.10
N SER A 301 -6.34 -2.59 -5.01
CA SER A 301 -5.18 -3.49 -4.93
C SER A 301 -4.58 -3.71 -6.30
N CYS A 302 -3.27 -3.98 -6.35
CA CYS A 302 -2.54 -4.33 -7.57
C CYS A 302 -1.75 -5.61 -7.33
N ALA A 303 -1.84 -6.54 -8.27
CA ALA A 303 -1.29 -7.88 -8.09
C ALA A 303 -0.74 -8.48 -9.40
N ILE A 304 0.20 -9.42 -9.21
CA ILE A 304 0.86 -10.19 -10.26
C ILE A 304 0.47 -11.65 -10.08
N PHE A 305 0.18 -12.31 -11.20
CA PHE A 305 -0.23 -13.71 -11.26
C PHE A 305 0.61 -14.46 -12.26
N ASP A 306 0.83 -15.75 -12.02
CA ASP A 306 1.40 -16.64 -13.02
C ASP A 306 0.41 -16.91 -14.18
N SER A 307 0.83 -17.70 -15.17
CA SER A 307 0.02 -18.06 -16.34
C SER A 307 -1.25 -18.86 -15.99
N THR A 308 -1.34 -19.44 -14.80
CA THR A 308 -2.52 -20.17 -14.30
C THR A 308 -3.49 -19.27 -13.54
N GLY A 309 -3.12 -18.01 -13.32
CA GLY A 309 -3.88 -17.06 -12.51
C GLY A 309 -3.66 -17.22 -11.01
N SER A 310 -2.58 -17.89 -10.58
CA SER A 310 -2.23 -18.01 -9.16
C SER A 310 -1.50 -16.77 -8.67
N LEU A 311 -1.84 -16.29 -7.47
CA LEU A 311 -1.28 -15.04 -6.93
C LEU A 311 0.21 -15.20 -6.59
N ILE A 312 1.07 -14.32 -7.14
CA ILE A 312 2.52 -14.28 -6.89
C ILE A 312 2.87 -13.16 -5.90
N ALA A 313 2.35 -11.95 -6.14
CA ALA A 313 2.60 -10.79 -5.29
C ALA A 313 1.41 -9.84 -5.34
N ASN A 314 1.14 -9.16 -4.22
CA ASN A 314 0.10 -8.15 -4.09
C ASN A 314 0.60 -6.99 -3.24
N ALA A 315 0.42 -5.76 -3.71
CA ALA A 315 0.72 -4.59 -2.91
C ALA A 315 -0.25 -4.51 -1.71
N PRO A 316 0.24 -4.23 -0.48
CA PRO A 316 -0.54 -4.34 0.75
C PRO A 316 -1.53 -3.18 0.91
N HIS A 317 -2.61 -3.22 0.15
CA HIS A 317 -3.70 -2.25 0.21
C HIS A 317 -4.90 -2.88 0.93
N MET A 318 -5.83 -3.57 0.24
CA MET A 318 -7.00 -4.20 0.90
C MET A 318 -6.83 -5.72 1.10
N PRO A 319 -6.84 -6.23 2.34
CA PRO A 319 -6.73 -7.67 2.60
C PRO A 319 -7.86 -8.52 2.00
N VAL A 320 -9.06 -7.98 1.81
CA VAL A 320 -10.16 -8.74 1.19
C VAL A 320 -9.98 -9.01 -0.31
N HIS A 321 -9.12 -8.24 -0.97
CA HIS A 321 -8.73 -8.51 -2.36
C HIS A 321 -7.79 -9.73 -2.46
N LEU A 322 -7.17 -10.13 -1.35
CA LEU A 322 -6.29 -11.29 -1.27
C LEU A 322 -7.09 -12.57 -1.54
N GLY A 323 -6.56 -13.47 -2.36
CA GLY A 323 -7.26 -14.71 -2.73
C GLY A 323 -8.48 -14.54 -3.65
N SER A 324 -9.19 -13.41 -3.62
CA SER A 324 -10.35 -13.16 -4.49
C SER A 324 -9.96 -12.67 -5.89
N MET A 325 -8.88 -11.90 -6.03
CA MET A 325 -8.40 -11.49 -7.36
C MET A 325 -7.89 -12.68 -8.20
N GLY A 326 -7.30 -13.71 -7.58
CA GLY A 326 -6.88 -14.93 -8.29
C GLY A 326 -8.06 -15.66 -8.95
N GLU A 327 -9.19 -15.77 -8.24
CA GLU A 327 -10.44 -16.29 -8.81
C GLU A 327 -10.97 -15.44 -9.97
N SER A 328 -10.78 -14.11 -9.94
CA SER A 328 -11.15 -13.24 -11.05
C SER A 328 -10.32 -13.52 -12.30
N VAL A 329 -9.00 -13.69 -12.13
CA VAL A 329 -8.08 -14.03 -13.24
C VAL A 329 -8.42 -15.41 -13.80
N ARG A 330 -8.62 -16.41 -12.94
CA ARG A 330 -9.04 -17.76 -13.34
C ARG A 330 -10.39 -17.77 -14.07
N ALA A 331 -11.35 -16.95 -13.64
CA ALA A 331 -12.62 -16.79 -14.34
C ALA A 331 -12.43 -16.20 -15.74
N VAL A 332 -11.57 -15.19 -15.90
CA VAL A 332 -11.23 -14.62 -17.22
C VAL A 332 -10.55 -15.66 -18.11
N ILE A 333 -9.59 -16.43 -17.58
CA ILE A 333 -8.92 -17.52 -18.32
C ILE A 333 -9.95 -18.54 -18.80
N ARG A 334 -10.78 -19.06 -17.90
CA ARG A 334 -11.81 -20.07 -18.19
C ARG A 334 -12.84 -19.58 -19.21
N ASP A 335 -13.35 -18.36 -19.03
CA ASP A 335 -14.45 -17.84 -19.83
C ASP A 335 -14.00 -17.33 -21.22
N ASN A 336 -12.69 -17.20 -21.45
CA ASN A 336 -12.09 -16.69 -22.71
C ASN A 336 -10.99 -17.61 -23.27
N GLU A 337 -11.05 -18.92 -22.97
CA GLU A 337 -10.06 -19.90 -23.42
C GLU A 337 -9.92 -19.89 -24.96
N GLY A 338 -8.68 -19.86 -25.45
CA GLY A 338 -8.37 -19.80 -26.90
C GLY A 338 -8.65 -18.45 -27.56
N GLU A 339 -9.16 -17.48 -26.80
CA GLU A 339 -9.56 -16.18 -27.31
C GLU A 339 -8.63 -15.04 -26.85
N ILE A 340 -7.96 -15.16 -25.69
CA ILE A 340 -7.10 -14.11 -25.13
C ILE A 340 -5.95 -13.76 -26.09
N GLY A 341 -5.81 -12.47 -26.45
CA GLY A 341 -4.79 -12.00 -27.39
C GLY A 341 -3.93 -10.83 -26.87
N PRO A 342 -2.75 -10.58 -27.47
CA PRO A 342 -1.87 -9.48 -27.07
C PRO A 342 -2.56 -8.12 -27.10
N GLY A 343 -2.37 -7.36 -26.03
CA GLY A 343 -2.98 -6.05 -25.83
C GLY A 343 -4.40 -6.09 -25.30
N ASP A 344 -5.07 -7.25 -25.19
CA ASP A 344 -6.38 -7.30 -24.54
C ASP A 344 -6.32 -6.85 -23.07
N ALA A 345 -7.44 -6.34 -22.58
CA ALA A 345 -7.66 -6.08 -21.16
C ALA A 345 -9.13 -6.41 -20.87
N TYR A 346 -9.37 -7.04 -19.73
CA TYR A 346 -10.68 -7.55 -19.32
C TYR A 346 -11.16 -6.82 -18.08
N VAL A 347 -12.45 -6.49 -18.05
CA VAL A 347 -13.10 -5.86 -16.89
C VAL A 347 -14.07 -6.86 -16.27
N LEU A 348 -13.98 -7.07 -14.96
CA LEU A 348 -14.81 -7.98 -14.19
C LEU A 348 -15.24 -7.32 -12.87
N ASN A 349 -16.54 -7.34 -12.60
CA ASN A 349 -17.10 -6.93 -11.31
C ASN A 349 -18.17 -7.89 -10.77
N ASN A 350 -18.33 -9.05 -11.42
CA ASN A 350 -19.32 -10.05 -11.00
C ASN A 350 -18.83 -10.80 -9.74
N PRO A 351 -19.50 -10.68 -8.58
CA PRO A 351 -19.07 -11.33 -7.34
C PRO A 351 -19.05 -12.86 -7.42
N TYR A 352 -19.87 -13.43 -8.30
CA TYR A 352 -19.96 -14.88 -8.50
C TYR A 352 -18.83 -15.45 -9.37
N ASN A 353 -18.03 -14.58 -10.01
CA ASN A 353 -16.88 -14.94 -10.84
C ASN A 353 -15.57 -14.35 -10.26
N GLY A 354 -15.40 -14.40 -8.94
CA GLY A 354 -14.18 -13.93 -8.26
C GLY A 354 -14.18 -12.44 -7.86
N GLY A 355 -15.22 -11.68 -8.19
CA GLY A 355 -15.46 -10.38 -7.58
C GLY A 355 -15.81 -10.49 -6.09
N THR A 356 -15.70 -9.39 -5.37
CA THR A 356 -16.07 -9.26 -3.95
C THR A 356 -17.49 -8.72 -3.81
N HIS A 357 -17.77 -7.59 -4.45
CA HIS A 357 -19.07 -6.94 -4.60
C HIS A 357 -19.06 -6.04 -5.85
N LEU A 358 -20.21 -5.50 -6.26
CA LEU A 358 -20.34 -4.78 -7.54
C LEU A 358 -19.46 -3.51 -7.69
N PRO A 359 -19.25 -2.70 -6.63
CA PRO A 359 -18.37 -1.52 -6.70
C PRO A 359 -16.89 -1.85 -6.96
N ASP A 360 -16.42 -3.04 -6.59
CA ASP A 360 -15.04 -3.44 -6.80
C ASP A 360 -14.86 -3.94 -8.23
N ILE A 361 -14.35 -3.07 -9.10
CA ILE A 361 -14.10 -3.38 -10.50
C ILE A 361 -12.66 -3.84 -10.67
N THR A 362 -12.48 -5.03 -11.24
CA THR A 362 -11.16 -5.62 -11.53
C THR A 362 -10.83 -5.46 -13.01
N VAL A 363 -9.67 -4.88 -13.31
CA VAL A 363 -9.10 -4.83 -14.66
C VAL A 363 -7.93 -5.82 -14.73
N ILE A 364 -7.99 -6.76 -15.66
CA ILE A 364 -7.03 -7.85 -15.82
C ILE A 364 -6.37 -7.72 -17.19
N THR A 365 -5.04 -7.76 -17.23
CA THR A 365 -4.25 -7.62 -18.46
C THR A 365 -3.26 -8.80 -18.57
N PRO A 366 -3.36 -9.63 -19.62
CA PRO A 366 -2.38 -10.67 -19.91
C PRO A 366 -1.04 -10.06 -20.35
N VAL A 367 0.06 -10.67 -19.93
CA VAL A 367 1.42 -10.35 -20.34
C VAL A 367 1.87 -11.40 -21.34
N PHE A 368 2.24 -10.98 -22.56
CA PHE A 368 2.54 -11.87 -23.68
C PHE A 368 4.00 -11.82 -24.09
N ASP A 369 4.58 -12.94 -24.50
CA ASP A 369 5.84 -12.99 -25.25
C ASP A 369 5.75 -14.03 -26.36
N GLU A 370 6.21 -13.69 -27.56
CA GLU A 370 6.13 -14.52 -28.78
C GLU A 370 4.75 -15.15 -29.09
N GLY A 371 3.66 -14.58 -28.58
CA GLY A 371 2.29 -15.07 -28.77
C GLY A 371 1.77 -15.98 -27.65
N GLU A 372 2.60 -16.31 -26.67
CA GLU A 372 2.24 -17.08 -25.48
C GLU A 372 1.98 -16.16 -24.28
N ILE A 373 1.06 -16.55 -23.40
CA ILE A 373 0.79 -15.82 -22.15
C ILE A 373 1.82 -16.24 -21.11
N LEU A 374 2.62 -15.29 -20.66
CA LEU A 374 3.61 -15.52 -19.59
C LEU A 374 2.99 -15.37 -18.21
N PHE A 375 2.25 -14.28 -18.01
CA PHE A 375 1.75 -13.84 -16.70
C PHE A 375 0.42 -13.11 -16.87
N PHE A 376 -0.22 -12.78 -15.75
CA PHE A 376 -1.27 -11.76 -15.71
C PHE A 376 -0.92 -10.68 -14.69
N VAL A 377 -1.32 -9.45 -14.97
CA VAL A 377 -1.39 -8.39 -13.98
C VAL A 377 -2.84 -7.98 -13.81
N ALA A 378 -3.22 -7.64 -12.59
CA ALA A 378 -4.55 -7.12 -12.35
C ALA A 378 -4.53 -6.01 -11.30
N CYS A 379 -5.47 -5.09 -11.44
CA CYS A 379 -5.79 -4.13 -10.40
C CYS A 379 -7.29 -4.14 -10.15
N ARG A 380 -7.67 -3.95 -8.90
CA ARG A 380 -9.06 -3.82 -8.45
C ARG A 380 -9.19 -2.50 -7.73
N GLY A 381 -10.21 -1.72 -8.05
CA GLY A 381 -10.48 -0.43 -7.42
C GLY A 381 -11.96 -0.32 -7.06
N HIS A 382 -12.25 0.33 -5.94
CA HIS A 382 -13.62 0.57 -5.50
C HIS A 382 -14.19 1.81 -6.20
N HIS A 383 -15.16 1.60 -7.09
CA HIS A 383 -15.88 2.68 -7.75
C HIS A 383 -17.06 3.15 -6.88
N PRO A 384 -17.21 4.45 -6.63
CA PRO A 384 -18.21 4.95 -5.67
C PRO A 384 -19.66 4.67 -6.07
N ASP A 385 -19.96 4.57 -7.37
CA ASP A 385 -21.26 4.13 -7.86
C ASP A 385 -21.14 3.37 -9.19
N VAL A 386 -21.93 2.30 -9.31
CA VAL A 386 -22.05 1.45 -10.51
C VAL A 386 -23.51 1.33 -11.00
N GLY A 387 -24.41 2.21 -10.54
CA GLY A 387 -25.79 2.31 -10.99
C GLY A 387 -26.82 1.67 -10.05
N GLY A 388 -26.67 1.89 -8.74
CA GLY A 388 -27.63 1.47 -7.71
C GLY A 388 -28.96 2.25 -7.73
N LYS A 389 -29.95 1.80 -6.93
CA LYS A 389 -31.22 2.55 -6.73
C LYS A 389 -31.13 3.60 -5.61
N THR A 390 -30.20 3.41 -4.69
CA THR A 390 -29.86 4.30 -3.58
C THR A 390 -28.40 4.72 -3.76
N PRO A 391 -27.94 5.81 -3.12
CA PRO A 391 -26.53 6.09 -2.99
C PRO A 391 -25.77 4.88 -2.42
N GLY A 392 -24.77 4.40 -3.16
CA GLY A 392 -24.09 3.12 -2.89
C GLY A 392 -25.01 1.88 -2.87
N PRO A 393 -24.50 0.72 -2.44
CA PRO A 393 -25.24 -0.52 -2.47
C PRO A 393 -26.43 -0.53 -1.47
N PRO A 394 -27.59 -1.11 -1.82
CA PRO A 394 -28.82 -0.98 -1.03
C PRO A 394 -28.71 -1.62 0.36
N ALA A 395 -29.02 -0.85 1.41
CA ALA A 395 -28.94 -1.28 2.81
C ALA A 395 -30.19 -2.01 3.36
N GLY A 396 -31.16 -2.37 2.51
CA GLY A 396 -32.35 -3.08 2.96
C GLY A 396 -33.17 -3.69 1.83
N PHE A 397 -33.60 -4.94 2.01
CA PHE A 397 -34.33 -5.72 0.99
C PHE A 397 -35.79 -5.27 0.78
N GLY A 398 -36.27 -4.27 1.54
CA GLY A 398 -37.67 -3.82 1.55
C GLY A 398 -38.23 -3.32 0.20
N ALA A 399 -37.36 -3.00 -0.76
CA ALA A 399 -37.75 -2.52 -2.09
C ALA A 399 -37.55 -3.54 -3.24
N TYR A 400 -37.23 -4.81 -2.95
CA TYR A 400 -37.12 -5.86 -3.96
C TYR A 400 -38.45 -6.60 -4.20
N ARG A 401 -39.53 -5.83 -4.45
CA ARG A 401 -40.77 -6.37 -5.04
C ARG A 401 -40.83 -5.99 -6.52
N ARG A 402 -40.62 -7.00 -7.37
CA ARG A 402 -40.98 -7.07 -8.80
C ARG A 402 -40.69 -5.81 -9.62
N GLY A 403 -39.57 -5.81 -10.35
CA GLY A 403 -39.49 -5.03 -11.58
C GLY A 403 -38.12 -4.43 -11.88
N ARG A 404 -37.56 -4.93 -13.00
CA ARG A 404 -36.45 -4.42 -13.80
C ARG A 404 -35.04 -4.58 -13.20
N ARG A 405 -34.30 -5.44 -13.92
CA ARG A 405 -32.88 -5.78 -13.85
C ARG A 405 -32.00 -4.51 -13.73
N ALA A 406 -31.16 -4.47 -12.71
CA ALA A 406 -29.90 -3.73 -12.75
C ALA A 406 -28.80 -4.71 -13.22
N ASP A 407 -28.97 -5.29 -14.42
CA ASP A 407 -27.97 -6.16 -15.05
C ASP A 407 -26.96 -5.27 -15.81
N ARG A 408 -26.12 -4.52 -15.09
CA ARG A 408 -24.84 -4.02 -15.66
C ARG A 408 -23.70 -4.73 -14.94
N GLN A 409 -23.65 -6.05 -15.12
CA GLN A 409 -22.44 -6.81 -14.87
C GLN A 409 -21.50 -6.58 -16.05
N PHE A 410 -20.28 -6.13 -15.79
CA PHE A 410 -19.21 -6.25 -16.77
C PHE A 410 -18.79 -7.72 -16.76
N GLN A 411 -19.34 -8.48 -17.71
CA GLN A 411 -18.75 -9.75 -18.12
C GLN A 411 -17.47 -9.43 -18.89
N ALA A 412 -16.45 -10.27 -18.74
CA ALA A 412 -15.10 -10.09 -19.30
C ALA A 412 -15.15 -9.54 -20.74
N GLY A 413 -14.98 -8.22 -20.88
CA GLY A 413 -15.10 -7.53 -22.16
C GLY A 413 -13.72 -7.19 -22.72
N ARG A 414 -13.45 -7.56 -23.97
CA ARG A 414 -12.20 -7.23 -24.67
C ARG A 414 -12.03 -5.73 -24.94
N ARG A 415 -10.79 -5.34 -25.22
CA ARG A 415 -10.25 -3.99 -25.52
C ARG A 415 -11.05 -3.11 -26.50
N GLN A 416 -12.00 -3.63 -27.26
CA GLN A 416 -12.64 -2.90 -28.36
C GLN A 416 -13.68 -1.85 -27.95
N HIS A 417 -14.13 -1.76 -26.69
CA HIS A 417 -15.19 -0.83 -26.29
C HIS A 417 -14.76 0.39 -25.46
N LEU A 418 -13.52 0.46 -24.93
CA LEU A 418 -13.08 1.59 -24.10
C LEU A 418 -12.22 2.63 -24.85
N SER A 419 -11.63 2.25 -26.00
CA SER A 419 -10.77 3.12 -26.81
C SER A 419 -11.53 4.00 -27.81
N ARG A 420 -12.76 3.61 -28.17
CA ARG A 420 -13.70 4.46 -28.90
C ARG A 420 -14.82 4.85 -27.95
N GLY A 421 -14.71 6.03 -27.36
CA GLY A 421 -15.87 6.71 -26.78
C GLY A 421 -16.92 6.86 -27.87
N ARG A 422 -17.84 5.90 -27.94
CA ARG A 422 -19.13 6.13 -28.55
C ARG A 422 -19.90 6.96 -27.53
N ASP A 423 -19.93 8.26 -27.76
CA ASP A 423 -21.14 9.07 -27.58
C ASP A 423 -22.23 8.44 -28.46
N ASP A 424 -22.69 7.23 -28.11
CA ASP A 424 -23.94 6.72 -28.66
C ASP A 424 -25.01 7.50 -27.89
N GLY A 425 -25.45 8.59 -28.52
CA GLY A 425 -26.51 9.49 -28.09
C GLY A 425 -27.85 8.77 -27.91
N GLY A 426 -27.93 7.90 -26.92
CA GLY A 426 -29.14 7.31 -26.37
C GLY A 426 -29.70 8.19 -25.26
N ALA A 427 -30.05 9.43 -25.60
CA ALA A 427 -30.89 10.27 -24.76
C ALA A 427 -32.30 9.68 -24.71
N SER A 428 -32.52 8.62 -23.92
CA SER A 428 -33.78 8.34 -23.21
C SER A 428 -33.68 7.03 -22.43
N GLN A 429 -33.18 7.09 -21.21
CA GLN A 429 -33.66 6.26 -20.11
C GLN A 429 -33.17 6.91 -18.83
N ARG A 430 -34.11 7.29 -17.96
CA ARG A 430 -33.85 7.99 -16.68
C ARG A 430 -32.64 7.37 -15.99
N HIS A 431 -31.58 8.14 -15.84
CA HIS A 431 -30.42 7.76 -15.03
C HIS A 431 -30.92 7.53 -13.58
N PRO A 432 -30.57 6.42 -12.92
CA PRO A 432 -30.64 6.37 -11.47
C PRO A 432 -29.73 7.46 -10.89
N SER A 433 -30.13 8.04 -9.77
CA SER A 433 -29.47 9.14 -9.06
C SER A 433 -27.96 8.91 -8.91
N GLY A 434 -27.13 9.92 -9.22
CA GLY A 434 -25.73 9.98 -8.75
C GLY A 434 -24.65 9.28 -9.58
N ALA A 435 -24.96 8.57 -10.68
CA ALA A 435 -23.90 7.97 -11.50
C ALA A 435 -22.97 9.06 -12.09
N GLN A 436 -21.66 8.95 -11.82
CA GLN A 436 -20.62 9.81 -12.42
C GLN A 436 -19.84 9.07 -13.54
N PRO A 437 -20.42 8.84 -14.74
CA PRO A 437 -19.75 8.10 -15.82
C PRO A 437 -18.35 8.60 -16.15
N ARG A 438 -18.12 9.92 -16.07
CA ARG A 438 -16.81 10.52 -16.36
C ARG A 438 -15.75 10.09 -15.34
N GLN A 439 -16.09 10.02 -14.06
CA GLN A 439 -15.18 9.56 -13.00
C GLN A 439 -14.92 8.06 -13.16
N ASN A 440 -15.96 7.25 -13.37
CA ASN A 440 -15.80 5.80 -13.59
C ASN A 440 -14.90 5.47 -14.79
N ILE A 441 -15.06 6.19 -15.91
CA ILE A 441 -14.20 6.01 -17.08
C ILE A 441 -12.76 6.46 -16.78
N ALA A 442 -12.57 7.51 -15.99
CA ALA A 442 -11.24 7.97 -15.60
C ALA A 442 -10.53 6.94 -14.71
N ASP A 443 -11.23 6.37 -13.73
CA ASP A 443 -10.67 5.35 -12.85
C ASP A 443 -10.37 4.04 -13.62
N LEU A 444 -11.22 3.63 -14.56
CA LEU A 444 -10.91 2.50 -15.46
C LEU A 444 -9.66 2.77 -16.31
N ARG A 445 -9.44 4.01 -16.75
CA ARG A 445 -8.21 4.39 -17.47
C ARG A 445 -7.00 4.38 -16.55
N ALA A 446 -7.15 4.81 -15.29
CA ALA A 446 -6.12 4.73 -14.28
C ALA A 446 -5.71 3.27 -14.00
N GLN A 447 -6.70 2.37 -13.89
CA GLN A 447 -6.49 0.93 -13.75
C GLN A 447 -5.74 0.33 -14.96
N LEU A 448 -6.11 0.71 -16.18
CA LEU A 448 -5.37 0.29 -17.38
C LEU A 448 -3.92 0.80 -17.37
N ALA A 449 -3.68 2.06 -16.97
CA ALA A 449 -2.34 2.62 -16.87
C ALA A 449 -1.49 1.88 -15.82
N ALA A 450 -2.09 1.52 -14.69
CA ALA A 450 -1.45 0.71 -13.65
C ALA A 450 -1.07 -0.69 -14.17
N ASN A 451 -1.97 -1.38 -14.87
CA ASN A 451 -1.66 -2.68 -15.46
C ASN A 451 -0.56 -2.58 -16.52
N GLU A 452 -0.60 -1.57 -17.39
CA GLU A 452 0.45 -1.34 -18.40
C GLU A 452 1.83 -1.13 -17.73
N LYS A 453 1.88 -0.41 -16.61
CA LYS A 453 3.11 -0.28 -15.81
C LYS A 453 3.61 -1.65 -15.33
N GLY A 454 2.72 -2.50 -14.83
CA GLY A 454 3.05 -3.87 -14.42
C GLY A 454 3.61 -4.73 -15.57
N VAL A 455 2.97 -4.68 -16.74
CA VAL A 455 3.42 -5.35 -17.98
C VAL A 455 4.85 -4.92 -18.33
N GLN A 456 5.13 -3.62 -18.33
CA GLN A 456 6.45 -3.08 -18.68
C GLN A 456 7.55 -3.53 -17.73
N GLU A 457 7.29 -3.52 -16.42
CA GLU A 457 8.29 -3.95 -15.43
C GLU A 457 8.52 -5.47 -15.44
N LEU A 458 7.48 -6.28 -15.66
CA LEU A 458 7.64 -7.73 -15.84
C LEU A 458 8.50 -8.05 -17.06
N HIS A 459 8.27 -7.36 -18.19
CA HIS A 459 9.12 -7.53 -19.37
C HIS A 459 10.57 -7.08 -19.12
N LYS A 460 10.80 -6.02 -18.33
CA LYS A 460 12.16 -5.64 -17.93
C LYS A 460 12.82 -6.74 -17.11
N MET A 461 12.11 -7.32 -16.15
CA MET A 461 12.61 -8.42 -15.33
C MET A 461 12.95 -9.65 -16.18
N VAL A 462 12.08 -10.05 -17.10
CA VAL A 462 12.33 -11.16 -18.03
C VAL A 462 13.56 -10.90 -18.89
N ARG A 463 13.73 -9.68 -19.43
CA ARG A 463 14.94 -9.32 -20.20
C ARG A 463 16.22 -9.37 -19.37
N GLN A 464 16.15 -9.04 -18.08
CA GLN A 464 17.31 -9.00 -17.19
C GLN A 464 17.72 -10.38 -16.69
N PHE A 465 16.76 -11.22 -16.27
CA PHE A 465 17.04 -12.49 -15.58
C PHE A 465 16.74 -13.74 -16.41
N GLY A 466 16.07 -13.59 -17.55
CA GLY A 466 15.59 -14.70 -18.38
C GLY A 466 14.24 -15.25 -17.89
N LEU A 467 13.41 -15.71 -18.83
CA LEU A 467 12.06 -16.20 -18.53
C LEU A 467 12.06 -17.44 -17.62
N GLU A 468 12.93 -18.41 -17.91
CA GLU A 468 13.02 -19.65 -17.12
C GLU A 468 13.35 -19.37 -15.64
N THR A 469 14.27 -18.43 -15.40
CA THR A 469 14.63 -17.99 -14.05
C THR A 469 13.45 -17.32 -13.36
N VAL A 470 12.79 -16.37 -14.03
CA VAL A 470 11.63 -15.66 -13.44
C VAL A 470 10.53 -16.65 -13.05
N LEU A 471 10.19 -17.60 -13.94
CA LEU A 471 9.19 -18.63 -13.67
C LEU A 471 9.58 -19.55 -12.51
N ALA A 472 10.84 -19.98 -12.45
CA ALA A 472 11.32 -20.82 -11.35
C ALA A 472 11.22 -20.08 -10.01
N TYR A 473 11.61 -18.80 -9.96
CA TYR A 473 11.52 -18.01 -8.73
C TYR A 473 10.09 -17.67 -8.35
N MET A 474 9.14 -17.50 -9.29
CA MET A 474 7.71 -17.42 -8.93
C MET A 474 7.25 -18.67 -8.15
N GLY A 475 7.69 -19.86 -8.57
CA GLY A 475 7.46 -21.11 -7.85
C GLY A 475 8.11 -21.12 -6.46
N HIS A 476 9.40 -20.80 -6.39
CA HIS A 476 10.15 -20.78 -5.11
C HIS A 476 9.55 -19.81 -4.09
N VAL A 477 9.04 -18.66 -4.54
CA VAL A 477 8.35 -17.67 -3.70
C VAL A 477 7.06 -18.23 -3.11
N GLN A 478 6.28 -18.99 -3.88
CA GLN A 478 5.08 -19.66 -3.36
C GLN A 478 5.44 -20.81 -2.40
N ASP A 479 6.47 -21.60 -2.72
CA ASP A 479 6.89 -22.73 -1.89
C ASP A 479 7.46 -22.26 -0.54
N ASN A 480 8.16 -21.13 -0.52
CA ASN A 480 8.61 -20.49 0.72
C ASN A 480 7.43 -20.01 1.59
N ALA A 481 6.39 -19.45 0.96
CA ALA A 481 5.18 -19.05 1.68
C ALA A 481 4.42 -20.25 2.25
N GLU A 482 4.32 -21.35 1.49
CA GLU A 482 3.77 -22.62 1.98
C GLU A 482 4.54 -23.11 3.20
N GLU A 483 5.86 -23.25 3.11
CA GLU A 483 6.68 -23.78 4.20
C GLU A 483 6.61 -22.90 5.45
N SER A 484 6.46 -21.58 5.27
CA SER A 484 6.30 -20.64 6.39
C SER A 484 4.98 -20.83 7.12
N VAL A 485 3.88 -21.06 6.41
CA VAL A 485 2.59 -21.41 7.04
C VAL A 485 2.67 -22.79 7.70
N ARG A 486 3.34 -23.77 7.09
CA ARG A 486 3.54 -25.11 7.69
C ARG A 486 4.25 -25.04 9.05
N ARG A 487 5.27 -24.18 9.20
CA ARG A 487 5.95 -23.95 10.49
C ARG A 487 5.02 -23.43 11.58
N VAL A 488 4.09 -22.55 11.23
CA VAL A 488 3.10 -22.04 12.18
C VAL A 488 2.09 -23.12 12.56
N ILE A 489 1.61 -23.89 11.58
CA ILE A 489 0.68 -25.00 11.82
C ILE A 489 1.24 -25.99 12.86
N ASP A 490 2.55 -26.19 12.90
CA ASP A 490 3.23 -27.07 13.88
C ASP A 490 3.03 -26.65 15.35
N VAL A 491 2.69 -25.39 15.63
CA VAL A 491 2.47 -24.90 17.01
C VAL A 491 1.01 -24.57 17.31
N LEU A 492 0.12 -24.61 16.32
CA LEU A 492 -1.31 -24.42 16.51
C LEU A 492 -1.96 -25.63 17.20
N SER A 493 -3.14 -25.40 17.79
CA SER A 493 -3.98 -26.43 18.39
C SER A 493 -5.33 -26.49 17.69
N ASP A 494 -5.99 -27.63 17.80
CA ASP A 494 -7.38 -27.77 17.36
C ASP A 494 -8.28 -26.82 18.15
N GLY A 495 -9.29 -26.29 17.48
CA GLY A 495 -10.24 -25.40 18.12
C GLY A 495 -11.51 -25.19 17.30
N SER A 496 -12.53 -24.66 17.95
CA SER A 496 -13.81 -24.36 17.31
C SER A 496 -14.43 -23.14 17.95
N PHE A 497 -15.10 -22.32 17.15
CA PHE A 497 -15.78 -21.12 17.62
C PHE A 497 -17.02 -20.84 16.79
N THR A 498 -18.04 -20.28 17.43
CA THR A 498 -19.27 -19.83 16.79
C THR A 498 -19.51 -18.38 17.19
N TYR A 499 -19.63 -17.50 16.20
CA TYR A 499 -19.88 -16.08 16.41
C TYR A 499 -21.26 -15.68 15.86
N PRO A 500 -22.21 -15.27 16.72
CA PRO A 500 -23.47 -14.66 16.26
C PRO A 500 -23.28 -13.26 15.64
N MET A 501 -24.20 -12.90 14.74
CA MET A 501 -24.30 -11.58 14.09
C MET A 501 -25.60 -10.87 14.49
N ASP A 502 -25.63 -9.54 14.39
CA ASP A 502 -26.81 -8.72 14.76
C ASP A 502 -28.10 -9.12 14.00
N ASN A 503 -27.96 -9.66 12.79
CA ASN A 503 -29.09 -10.08 11.95
C ASN A 503 -29.67 -11.46 12.32
N GLY A 504 -29.14 -12.12 13.35
CA GLY A 504 -29.54 -13.45 13.82
C GLY A 504 -28.87 -14.62 13.10
N GLN A 505 -28.01 -14.38 12.10
CA GLN A 505 -27.14 -15.42 11.54
C GLN A 505 -25.92 -15.65 12.44
N GLN A 506 -25.20 -16.75 12.17
CA GLN A 506 -23.95 -17.09 12.85
C GLN A 506 -22.92 -17.64 11.86
N VAL A 507 -21.65 -17.38 12.14
CA VAL A 507 -20.50 -18.05 11.52
C VAL A 507 -19.97 -19.08 12.51
N SER A 508 -19.71 -20.30 12.07
CA SER A 508 -19.07 -21.34 12.88
C SER A 508 -17.90 -21.91 12.13
N VAL A 509 -16.79 -22.11 12.84
CA VAL A 509 -15.60 -22.72 12.26
C VAL A 509 -14.99 -23.72 13.23
N LYS A 510 -14.50 -24.83 12.68
CA LYS A 510 -13.63 -25.78 13.35
C LYS A 510 -12.30 -25.85 12.61
N VAL A 511 -11.21 -25.61 13.32
CA VAL A 511 -9.85 -25.77 12.82
C VAL A 511 -9.28 -27.08 13.37
N SER A 512 -8.86 -27.98 12.50
CA SER A 512 -8.24 -29.26 12.85
C SER A 512 -6.82 -29.34 12.29
N ILE A 513 -5.85 -29.65 13.12
CA ILE A 513 -4.42 -29.63 12.78
C ILE A 513 -3.91 -31.06 12.59
N ASN A 514 -3.37 -31.34 11.41
CA ASN A 514 -2.62 -32.56 11.14
C ASN A 514 -1.11 -32.26 11.26
N ARG A 515 -0.53 -32.64 12.40
CA ARG A 515 0.90 -32.41 12.69
C ARG A 515 1.84 -33.25 11.83
N GLU A 516 1.43 -34.45 11.39
CA GLU A 516 2.27 -35.31 10.55
C GLU A 516 2.39 -34.74 9.14
N ALA A 517 1.26 -34.30 8.56
CA ALA A 517 1.22 -33.68 7.24
C ALA A 517 1.50 -32.16 7.26
N ARG A 518 1.71 -31.58 8.45
CA ARG A 518 1.89 -30.13 8.70
C ARG A 518 0.82 -29.31 7.97
N SER A 519 -0.44 -29.72 8.11
CA SER A 519 -1.59 -29.14 7.38
C SER A 519 -2.76 -28.87 8.31
N ALA A 520 -3.66 -27.97 7.87
CA ALA A 520 -4.86 -27.59 8.63
C ALA A 520 -6.13 -27.80 7.80
N VAL A 521 -7.21 -28.21 8.45
CA VAL A 521 -8.56 -28.24 7.88
C VAL A 521 -9.39 -27.16 8.58
N VAL A 522 -9.89 -26.21 7.81
CA VAL A 522 -10.79 -25.13 8.24
C VAL A 522 -12.18 -25.46 7.76
N ASP A 523 -13.03 -25.93 8.66
CA ASP A 523 -14.37 -26.42 8.37
C ASP A 523 -15.44 -25.44 8.88
N PHE A 524 -16.20 -24.85 7.95
CA PHE A 524 -17.27 -23.90 8.26
C PHE A 524 -18.65 -24.55 8.48
N THR A 525 -18.71 -25.88 8.61
CA THR A 525 -19.94 -26.60 8.96
C THR A 525 -20.55 -26.06 10.26
N GLY A 526 -21.85 -25.75 10.24
CA GLY A 526 -22.57 -25.08 11.33
C GLY A 526 -22.75 -23.57 11.15
N THR A 527 -22.10 -22.98 10.15
CA THR A 527 -22.41 -21.62 9.67
C THR A 527 -23.83 -21.58 9.10
N SER A 528 -24.51 -20.44 9.28
CA SER A 528 -25.87 -20.23 8.79
C SER A 528 -25.98 -20.37 7.27
N GLY A 529 -27.14 -20.86 6.81
CA GLY A 529 -27.45 -20.92 5.39
C GLY A 529 -27.65 -19.55 4.76
N GLN A 530 -27.74 -19.54 3.43
CA GLN A 530 -27.92 -18.31 2.67
C GLN A 530 -29.21 -17.59 3.07
N GLY A 531 -29.09 -16.32 3.45
CA GLY A 531 -30.20 -15.50 3.92
C GLY A 531 -30.81 -14.60 2.84
N ALA A 532 -32.07 -14.19 3.03
CA ALA A 532 -32.72 -13.14 2.25
C ALA A 532 -32.28 -11.72 2.71
N ASN A 533 -30.97 -11.54 2.88
CA ASN A 533 -30.33 -10.32 3.34
C ASN A 533 -29.04 -10.08 2.52
N ASN A 534 -28.25 -9.06 2.91
CA ASN A 534 -27.05 -8.66 2.17
C ASN A 534 -25.73 -9.17 2.78
N PHE A 535 -25.79 -9.94 3.87
CA PHE A 535 -24.66 -10.48 4.62
C PHE A 535 -24.17 -11.83 4.06
N ASN A 536 -24.66 -12.26 2.89
CA ASN A 536 -24.06 -13.39 2.20
C ASN A 536 -22.70 -12.97 1.61
N ALA A 537 -21.76 -13.90 1.51
CA ALA A 537 -20.43 -13.68 0.96
C ALA A 537 -20.12 -14.72 -0.13
N PRO A 538 -19.47 -14.32 -1.24
CA PRO A 538 -18.91 -15.28 -2.18
C PRO A 538 -17.81 -16.12 -1.50
N ALA A 539 -17.63 -17.36 -1.94
CA ALA A 539 -16.59 -18.25 -1.41
C ALA A 539 -15.18 -17.64 -1.47
N ALA A 540 -14.92 -16.81 -2.48
CA ALA A 540 -13.67 -16.06 -2.65
C ALA A 540 -13.36 -15.15 -1.44
N VAL A 541 -14.37 -14.52 -0.83
CA VAL A 541 -14.20 -13.66 0.36
C VAL A 541 -13.86 -14.50 1.59
N CYS A 542 -14.47 -15.67 1.73
CA CYS A 542 -14.12 -16.59 2.82
C CYS A 542 -12.67 -17.10 2.69
N ARG A 543 -12.26 -17.49 1.48
CA ARG A 543 -10.85 -17.87 1.20
C ARG A 543 -9.88 -16.73 1.50
N ALA A 544 -10.24 -15.48 1.20
CA ALA A 544 -9.46 -14.29 1.52
C ALA A 544 -9.23 -14.15 3.03
N ALA A 545 -10.28 -14.29 3.83
CA ALA A 545 -10.22 -14.21 5.29
C ALA A 545 -9.33 -15.32 5.88
N VAL A 546 -9.45 -16.56 5.39
CA VAL A 546 -8.59 -17.67 5.80
C VAL A 546 -7.12 -17.39 5.46
N LEU A 547 -6.84 -16.95 4.22
CA LEU A 547 -5.48 -16.57 3.80
C LEU A 547 -4.89 -15.48 4.70
N TYR A 548 -5.67 -14.42 4.96
CA TYR A 548 -5.28 -13.32 5.83
C TYR A 548 -4.91 -13.82 7.24
N VAL A 549 -5.81 -14.58 7.90
CA VAL A 549 -5.55 -15.11 9.24
C VAL A 549 -4.28 -15.96 9.27
N PHE A 550 -4.15 -16.95 8.40
CA PHE A 550 -2.96 -17.82 8.41
C PHE A 550 -1.66 -17.04 8.14
N ARG A 551 -1.70 -16.00 7.30
CA ARG A 551 -0.53 -15.15 7.07
C ARG A 551 -0.18 -14.29 8.29
N THR A 552 -1.16 -13.75 9.03
CA THR A 552 -0.90 -12.94 10.24
C THR A 552 -0.28 -13.74 11.38
N LEU A 553 -0.46 -15.07 11.39
CA LEU A 553 0.16 -15.96 12.38
C LEU A 553 1.65 -16.22 12.07
N VAL A 554 2.12 -15.89 10.86
CA VAL A 554 3.52 -16.05 10.45
C VAL A 554 4.32 -14.81 10.88
N ASP A 555 5.16 -14.98 11.89
CA ASP A 555 6.14 -13.98 12.35
C ASP A 555 7.40 -13.99 11.46
N ASP A 556 7.20 -13.76 10.17
CA ASP A 556 8.25 -13.69 9.15
C ASP A 556 7.82 -12.73 8.03
N ASP A 557 8.78 -12.10 7.35
CA ASP A 557 8.53 -11.15 6.27
C ASP A 557 8.35 -11.88 4.92
N ILE A 558 7.32 -12.72 4.84
CA ILE A 558 6.94 -13.40 3.59
C ILE A 558 5.92 -12.57 2.79
N PRO A 559 6.03 -12.52 1.45
CA PRO A 559 5.02 -11.89 0.62
C PRO A 559 3.68 -12.64 0.73
N MET A 560 2.59 -11.89 0.64
CA MET A 560 1.24 -12.46 0.62
C MET A 560 0.96 -13.06 -0.77
N ASN A 561 0.93 -14.39 -0.85
CA ASN A 561 0.71 -15.12 -2.10
C ASN A 561 -0.11 -16.41 -1.88
N GLU A 562 -0.52 -17.08 -2.95
CA GLU A 562 -1.40 -18.26 -2.88
C GLU A 562 -0.71 -19.50 -2.25
N GLY A 563 0.62 -19.50 -2.13
CA GLY A 563 1.40 -20.51 -1.42
C GLY A 563 0.97 -20.69 0.05
N CYS A 564 0.54 -19.62 0.71
CA CYS A 564 0.05 -19.66 2.10
C CYS A 564 -1.19 -20.56 2.29
N LEU A 565 -1.97 -20.81 1.23
CA LEU A 565 -3.15 -21.67 1.29
C LEU A 565 -2.87 -23.14 0.91
N LYS A 566 -1.71 -23.46 0.32
CA LYS A 566 -1.35 -24.84 -0.07
C LYS A 566 -1.47 -25.85 1.09
N PRO A 567 -1.09 -25.55 2.35
CA PRO A 567 -1.23 -26.49 3.46
C PRO A 567 -2.62 -26.42 4.16
N VAL A 568 -3.57 -25.64 3.64
CA VAL A 568 -4.87 -25.37 4.28
C VAL A 568 -6.01 -25.85 3.40
N THR A 569 -6.79 -26.81 3.92
CA THR A 569 -8.04 -27.27 3.28
C THR A 569 -9.20 -26.49 3.85
N ILE A 570 -10.00 -25.86 2.98
CA ILE A 570 -11.19 -25.08 3.38
C ILE A 570 -12.44 -25.85 2.97
N ILE A 571 -13.34 -26.09 3.93
CA ILE A 571 -14.62 -26.78 3.71
C ILE A 571 -15.75 -25.77 3.90
N LEU A 572 -16.52 -25.56 2.83
CA LEU A 572 -17.72 -24.73 2.81
C LEU A 572 -18.94 -25.62 2.51
N PRO A 573 -20.01 -25.60 3.34
CA PRO A 573 -21.24 -26.33 3.04
C PRO A 573 -21.99 -25.75 1.81
N ASP A 574 -22.73 -26.59 1.08
CA ASP A 574 -23.45 -26.20 -0.14
C ASP A 574 -24.54 -25.12 0.09
N ASP A 575 -25.23 -25.16 1.24
CA ASP A 575 -26.19 -24.13 1.67
C ASP A 575 -25.60 -23.32 2.82
N CYS A 576 -24.56 -22.54 2.51
CA CYS A 576 -23.83 -21.71 3.46
C CYS A 576 -23.83 -20.24 2.98
N MET A 577 -24.05 -19.30 3.90
CA MET A 577 -23.95 -17.87 3.58
C MET A 577 -22.56 -17.44 3.10
N LEU A 578 -21.51 -18.24 3.36
CA LEU A 578 -20.14 -18.02 2.89
C LEU A 578 -19.84 -18.66 1.52
N GLN A 579 -20.82 -19.34 0.92
CA GLN A 579 -20.79 -19.89 -0.44
C GLN A 579 -22.04 -19.44 -1.20
N ALA A 580 -22.30 -18.13 -1.16
CA ALA A 580 -23.50 -17.55 -1.74
C ALA A 580 -23.66 -17.91 -3.22
N GLN A 581 -24.88 -18.30 -3.60
CA GLN A 581 -25.28 -18.59 -4.96
C GLN A 581 -26.17 -17.46 -5.50
N TYR A 582 -26.02 -17.16 -6.79
CA TYR A 582 -26.89 -16.20 -7.46
C TYR A 582 -28.36 -16.65 -7.33
N PRO A 583 -29.32 -15.75 -7.00
CA PRO A 583 -29.24 -14.28 -7.01
C PRO A 583 -29.10 -13.61 -5.63
N ALA A 584 -28.41 -14.23 -4.66
CA ALA A 584 -28.25 -13.62 -3.34
C ALA A 584 -27.59 -12.23 -3.38
N ALA A 585 -27.92 -11.38 -2.41
CA ALA A 585 -27.22 -10.11 -2.24
C ALA A 585 -25.96 -10.33 -1.39
N VAL A 586 -24.83 -9.78 -1.84
CA VAL A 586 -23.49 -10.12 -1.31
C VAL A 586 -22.63 -8.91 -0.95
N ILE A 587 -23.20 -7.70 -0.93
CA ILE A 587 -22.41 -6.49 -0.68
C ILE A 587 -21.79 -6.52 0.71
N ALA A 588 -22.58 -6.82 1.75
CA ALA A 588 -22.08 -6.87 3.12
C ALA A 588 -21.16 -8.08 3.36
N GLY A 589 -21.14 -9.04 2.43
CA GLY A 589 -20.20 -10.15 2.44
C GLY A 589 -18.74 -9.69 2.53
N ASN A 590 -18.38 -8.72 1.70
CA ASN A 590 -17.02 -8.17 1.61
C ASN A 590 -16.59 -7.37 2.84
N VAL A 591 -17.53 -6.62 3.43
CA VAL A 591 -17.22 -5.56 4.40
C VAL A 591 -17.66 -5.87 5.84
N GLU A 592 -18.67 -6.72 6.04
CA GLU A 592 -19.18 -7.08 7.37
C GLU A 592 -18.95 -8.56 7.66
N THR A 593 -19.42 -9.46 6.79
CA THR A 593 -19.32 -10.91 7.02
C THR A 593 -17.86 -11.37 7.04
N SER A 594 -17.00 -10.78 6.22
CA SER A 594 -15.56 -11.06 6.20
C SER A 594 -14.87 -10.74 7.54
N GLN A 595 -15.30 -9.68 8.23
CA GLN A 595 -14.80 -9.33 9.57
C GLN A 595 -15.20 -10.41 10.58
N ILE A 596 -16.48 -10.82 10.57
CA ILE A 596 -16.98 -11.88 11.45
C ILE A 596 -16.27 -13.21 11.19
N VAL A 597 -16.03 -13.58 9.92
CA VAL A 597 -15.27 -14.79 9.58
C VAL A 597 -13.86 -14.72 10.17
N THR A 598 -13.20 -13.56 10.06
CA THR A 598 -11.85 -13.35 10.59
C THR A 598 -11.81 -13.46 12.11
N ASP A 599 -12.70 -12.76 12.82
CA ASP A 599 -12.80 -12.86 14.28
C ASP A 599 -13.19 -14.27 14.73
N THR A 600 -14.03 -14.99 13.96
CA THR A 600 -14.40 -16.38 14.27
C THR A 600 -13.21 -17.34 14.15
N LEU A 601 -12.35 -17.11 13.15
CA LEU A 601 -11.11 -17.88 12.98
C LEU A 601 -10.12 -17.63 14.14
N TYR A 602 -9.89 -16.37 14.52
CA TYR A 602 -9.05 -16.06 15.68
C TYR A 602 -9.63 -16.61 16.98
N GLY A 603 -10.96 -16.58 17.12
CA GLY A 603 -11.69 -17.18 18.23
C GLY A 603 -11.47 -18.68 18.33
N ALA A 604 -11.48 -19.38 17.19
CA ALA A 604 -11.22 -20.82 17.15
C ALA A 604 -9.75 -21.16 17.44
N LEU A 605 -8.82 -20.32 17.00
CA LEU A 605 -7.39 -20.49 17.27
C LEU A 605 -6.98 -20.08 18.69
N GLY A 606 -7.79 -19.25 19.37
CA GLY A 606 -7.53 -18.80 20.73
C GLY A 606 -6.35 -17.85 20.88
N VAL A 607 -6.01 -17.10 19.82
CA VAL A 607 -4.78 -16.28 19.76
C VAL A 607 -4.98 -14.81 20.08
N MET A 608 -6.18 -14.26 19.86
CA MET A 608 -6.52 -12.86 20.15
C MET A 608 -8.02 -12.66 20.37
N ALA A 609 -8.38 -11.64 21.15
CA ALA A 609 -9.77 -11.19 21.29
C ALA A 609 -10.30 -10.57 19.98
N ALA A 610 -11.63 -10.42 19.87
CA ALA A 610 -12.24 -9.83 18.68
C ALA A 610 -11.84 -8.36 18.50
N ALA A 611 -11.62 -7.93 17.27
CA ALA A 611 -11.65 -6.51 16.94
C ALA A 611 -13.08 -5.97 16.91
N GLN A 612 -13.26 -4.73 16.46
CA GLN A 612 -14.58 -4.13 16.25
C GLN A 612 -15.55 -4.97 15.38
N GLY A 613 -15.04 -5.92 14.57
CA GLY A 613 -15.83 -6.89 13.80
C GLY A 613 -16.76 -6.31 12.72
N THR A 614 -16.56 -5.04 12.35
CA THR A 614 -17.36 -4.31 11.36
C THR A 614 -16.48 -3.26 10.65
N MET A 615 -16.81 -2.90 9.41
CA MET A 615 -16.16 -1.77 8.73
C MET A 615 -16.94 -0.46 8.88
N ASN A 616 -18.12 -0.47 9.52
CA ASN A 616 -18.96 0.70 9.73
C ASN A 616 -19.18 1.50 8.44
N ASN A 617 -19.69 0.84 7.40
CA ASN A 617 -19.82 1.43 6.07
C ASN A 617 -20.83 2.58 6.10
N PHE A 618 -20.33 3.80 6.03
CA PHE A 618 -21.13 5.02 5.98
C PHE A 618 -21.16 5.55 4.55
N ILE A 619 -22.36 5.67 4.02
CA ILE A 619 -22.61 5.99 2.63
C ILE A 619 -23.62 7.11 2.60
N TYR A 620 -23.41 8.12 1.77
CA TYR A 620 -24.43 9.13 1.55
C TYR A 620 -24.32 9.75 0.16
N GLY A 621 -25.42 10.32 -0.30
CA GLY A 621 -25.45 11.00 -1.57
C GLY A 621 -26.81 11.53 -1.97
N ASN A 622 -26.84 12.15 -3.13
CA ASN A 622 -28.02 12.64 -3.82
C ASN A 622 -27.82 12.50 -5.34
N ASP A 623 -28.59 13.24 -6.15
CA ASP A 623 -28.50 13.21 -7.61
C ASP A 623 -27.14 13.70 -8.16
N VAL A 624 -26.37 14.44 -7.35
CA VAL A 624 -25.09 15.06 -7.73
C VAL A 624 -23.91 14.36 -7.05
N TYR A 625 -24.02 14.07 -5.75
CA TYR A 625 -22.93 13.58 -4.91
C TYR A 625 -23.12 12.12 -4.53
N GLN A 626 -22.00 11.40 -4.44
CA GLN A 626 -21.93 10.02 -3.95
C GLN A 626 -20.66 9.85 -3.14
N TYR A 627 -20.80 9.43 -1.89
CA TYR A 627 -19.69 9.20 -0.97
C TYR A 627 -19.85 7.87 -0.25
N TYR A 628 -18.74 7.17 -0.08
CA TYR A 628 -18.63 5.90 0.63
C TYR A 628 -17.37 5.96 1.50
N GLU A 629 -17.50 5.56 2.76
CA GLU A 629 -16.38 5.46 3.70
C GLU A 629 -16.58 4.33 4.70
N THR A 630 -15.49 3.66 5.06
CA THR A 630 -15.43 2.72 6.19
C THR A 630 -14.82 3.42 7.39
N LEU A 631 -15.42 3.30 8.58
CA LEU A 631 -14.92 3.93 9.81
C LEU A 631 -14.19 2.93 10.70
N CYS A 632 -13.05 3.38 11.25
CA CYS A 632 -12.20 2.60 12.14
C CYS A 632 -12.85 2.35 13.51
N GLY A 633 -12.22 1.52 14.34
CA GLY A 633 -12.69 1.20 15.68
C GLY A 633 -11.58 0.60 16.53
N GLY A 634 -11.94 -0.15 17.57
CA GLY A 634 -10.95 -0.80 18.43
C GLY A 634 -10.44 -2.12 17.87
N SER A 635 -9.14 -2.38 17.95
CA SER A 635 -8.60 -3.72 17.70
C SER A 635 -8.71 -4.62 18.94
N GLY A 636 -8.73 -5.94 18.73
CA GLY A 636 -8.68 -6.90 19.84
C GLY A 636 -7.32 -6.93 20.53
N ALA A 637 -7.33 -7.22 21.82
CA ALA A 637 -6.11 -7.46 22.61
C ALA A 637 -5.57 -8.88 22.43
N GLY A 638 -4.27 -9.03 22.62
CA GLY A 638 -3.55 -10.30 22.55
C GLY A 638 -2.93 -10.72 23.89
N PRO A 639 -2.15 -11.82 23.89
CA PRO A 639 -1.57 -12.37 25.11
C PRO A 639 -0.53 -11.47 25.78
N ASP A 640 0.10 -10.58 25.01
CA ASP A 640 1.20 -9.70 25.41
C ASP A 640 1.05 -8.26 24.88
N PHE A 641 -0.10 -7.90 24.32
CA PHE A 641 -0.36 -6.55 23.78
C PHE A 641 -1.80 -6.09 24.01
N ASP A 642 -1.95 -4.79 24.28
CA ASP A 642 -3.25 -4.09 24.24
C ASP A 642 -3.72 -3.93 22.80
N GLY A 643 -5.04 -3.83 22.62
CA GLY A 643 -5.62 -3.42 21.35
C GLY A 643 -5.36 -1.95 21.06
N CYS A 644 -5.13 -1.64 19.78
CA CYS A 644 -4.92 -0.28 19.30
C CYS A 644 -6.27 0.45 19.17
N ASP A 645 -6.29 1.72 19.58
CA ASP A 645 -7.46 2.58 19.50
C ASP A 645 -7.62 3.15 18.08
N ALA A 646 -8.87 3.26 17.59
CA ALA A 646 -9.23 3.99 16.38
C ALA A 646 -8.48 3.56 15.09
N VAL A 647 -8.27 2.26 14.88
CA VAL A 647 -7.62 1.70 13.68
C VAL A 647 -8.58 0.86 12.84
N HIS A 648 -8.32 0.82 11.53
CA HIS A 648 -8.93 -0.20 10.66
C HIS A 648 -8.31 -1.56 10.98
N THR A 649 -9.15 -2.59 10.98
CA THR A 649 -8.76 -3.93 11.39
C THR A 649 -9.12 -4.94 10.31
N HIS A 650 -8.32 -5.99 10.23
CA HIS A 650 -8.61 -7.20 9.47
C HIS A 650 -8.82 -6.94 7.97
N MET A 651 -10.06 -7.04 7.48
CA MET A 651 -10.34 -7.13 6.05
C MET A 651 -10.30 -5.78 5.30
N THR A 652 -9.87 -4.71 5.98
CA THR A 652 -9.66 -3.38 5.42
C THR A 652 -8.41 -2.73 6.01
N ASN A 653 -7.72 -1.94 5.18
CA ASN A 653 -6.65 -1.04 5.58
C ASN A 653 -6.80 0.32 4.86
N SER A 654 -8.04 0.67 4.51
CA SER A 654 -8.32 1.92 3.79
C SER A 654 -8.06 3.11 4.69
N ARG A 655 -7.60 4.22 4.12
CA ARG A 655 -7.55 5.50 4.84
C ARG A 655 -8.94 6.09 4.98
N LEU A 656 -9.09 6.89 6.02
CA LEU A 656 -10.20 7.85 6.10
C LEU A 656 -9.95 8.98 5.12
N THR A 657 -11.02 9.60 4.63
CA THR A 657 -10.88 10.81 3.83
C THR A 657 -10.41 11.95 4.72
N ASP A 658 -9.41 12.69 4.27
CA ASP A 658 -8.96 13.90 4.95
C ASP A 658 -10.14 14.86 5.15
N PRO A 659 -10.35 15.42 6.36
CA PRO A 659 -11.47 16.31 6.63
C PRO A 659 -11.59 17.49 5.67
N GLU A 660 -10.48 18.12 5.28
CA GLU A 660 -10.52 19.27 4.37
C GLU A 660 -10.95 18.83 2.96
N VAL A 661 -10.44 17.68 2.48
CA VAL A 661 -10.86 17.10 1.20
C VAL A 661 -12.33 16.69 1.23
N LEU A 662 -12.80 16.12 2.35
CA LEU A 662 -14.19 15.72 2.54
C LEU A 662 -15.14 16.92 2.42
N GLU A 663 -14.88 17.97 3.19
CA GLU A 663 -15.71 19.18 3.24
C GLU A 663 -15.63 20.01 1.96
N TRP A 664 -14.49 19.95 1.27
CA TRP A 664 -14.31 20.63 -0.01
C TRP A 664 -15.07 19.95 -1.15
N ARG A 665 -15.10 18.62 -1.17
CA ARG A 665 -15.70 17.84 -2.27
C ARG A 665 -17.19 17.54 -2.06
N TYR A 666 -17.66 17.50 -0.83
CA TYR A 666 -19.01 17.10 -0.48
C TYR A 666 -19.67 18.15 0.42
N PRO A 667 -20.97 18.42 0.28
CA PRO A 667 -21.70 19.41 1.08
C PRO A 667 -22.02 18.84 2.47
N VAL A 668 -20.97 18.56 3.24
CA VAL A 668 -20.99 18.12 4.63
C VAL A 668 -19.93 18.89 5.42
N LEU A 669 -20.10 18.95 6.74
CA LEU A 669 -19.13 19.47 7.68
C LEU A 669 -18.83 18.36 8.71
N LEU A 670 -17.55 18.02 8.90
CA LEU A 670 -17.13 17.08 9.93
C LEU A 670 -16.98 17.84 11.25
N GLU A 671 -18.00 17.81 12.10
CA GLU A 671 -17.99 18.59 13.35
C GLU A 671 -16.98 18.06 14.36
N SER A 672 -16.83 16.74 14.44
CA SER A 672 -15.88 16.10 15.33
C SER A 672 -15.55 14.68 14.88
N PHE A 673 -14.33 14.26 15.17
CA PHE A 673 -13.91 12.87 15.05
C PHE A 673 -12.96 12.52 16.19
N GLU A 674 -13.42 11.69 17.12
CA GLU A 674 -12.81 11.52 18.45
C GLU A 674 -12.66 10.04 18.80
N ILE A 675 -11.66 9.71 19.63
CA ILE A 675 -11.57 8.38 20.26
C ILE A 675 -12.71 8.25 21.28
N ARG A 676 -13.39 7.10 21.28
CA ARG A 676 -14.48 6.78 22.20
C ARG A 676 -13.93 6.10 23.45
N ASP A 677 -13.40 6.90 24.37
CA ASP A 677 -12.79 6.41 25.60
C ASP A 677 -13.70 5.46 26.39
N GLY A 678 -13.11 4.40 26.94
CA GLY A 678 -13.82 3.41 27.73
C GLY A 678 -14.68 2.42 26.93
N SER A 679 -14.62 2.44 25.59
CA SER A 679 -15.37 1.47 24.78
C SER A 679 -14.66 0.12 24.60
N GLY A 680 -13.39 0.02 25.01
CA GLY A 680 -12.56 -1.17 24.84
C GLY A 680 -12.77 -2.16 25.98
N GLY A 681 -12.73 -3.45 25.67
CA GLY A 681 -12.93 -4.51 26.65
C GLY A 681 -11.84 -4.53 27.72
N THR A 682 -12.25 -4.82 28.96
CA THR A 682 -11.32 -4.90 30.10
C THR A 682 -10.52 -6.19 30.06
N GLY A 683 -9.33 -6.20 30.66
CA GLY A 683 -8.51 -7.39 30.80
C GLY A 683 -7.13 -7.01 31.32
N ARG A 684 -6.25 -7.99 31.48
CA ARG A 684 -4.82 -7.72 31.70
C ARG A 684 -4.26 -6.90 30.55
N HIS A 685 -4.69 -7.23 29.33
CA HIS A 685 -4.53 -6.37 28.17
C HIS A 685 -5.90 -5.84 27.73
N ARG A 686 -6.00 -4.53 27.57
CA ARG A 686 -7.23 -3.82 27.22
C ARG A 686 -7.48 -3.92 25.71
N GLY A 687 -8.73 -4.11 25.30
CA GLY A 687 -9.12 -3.97 23.90
C GLY A 687 -9.14 -2.50 23.45
N GLY A 688 -8.89 -2.24 22.16
CA GLY A 688 -8.85 -0.89 21.61
C GLY A 688 -10.18 -0.14 21.76
N HIS A 689 -10.12 1.18 21.86
CA HIS A 689 -11.26 2.08 21.86
C HIS A 689 -11.73 2.34 20.42
N GLY A 690 -13.04 2.45 20.27
CA GLY A 690 -13.69 2.83 19.02
C GLY A 690 -13.57 4.33 18.79
N VAL A 691 -14.38 4.85 17.88
CA VAL A 691 -14.44 6.30 17.58
C VAL A 691 -15.87 6.82 17.64
N ARG A 692 -16.00 8.13 17.86
CA ARG A 692 -17.23 8.89 17.66
C ARG A 692 -17.03 9.89 16.53
N ARG A 693 -17.87 9.81 15.50
CA ARG A 693 -17.86 10.71 14.34
C ARG A 693 -19.18 11.45 14.21
N ARG A 694 -19.13 12.76 14.01
CA ARG A 694 -20.30 13.64 13.83
C ARG A 694 -20.20 14.36 12.49
N THR A 695 -21.12 14.06 11.57
CA THR A 695 -21.13 14.67 10.23
C THR A 695 -22.42 15.44 10.02
N ARG A 696 -22.32 16.76 9.85
CA ARG A 696 -23.45 17.64 9.54
C ARG A 696 -23.66 17.71 8.03
N PHE A 697 -24.90 17.56 7.59
CA PHE A 697 -25.27 17.67 6.18
C PHE A 697 -25.61 19.13 5.84
N LEU A 698 -25.08 19.63 4.71
CA LEU A 698 -25.35 20.99 4.22
C LEU A 698 -26.35 21.00 3.06
N GLU A 699 -26.61 19.84 2.47
CA GLU A 699 -27.63 19.60 1.46
C GLU A 699 -28.49 18.39 1.82
N SER A 700 -29.68 18.30 1.22
CA SER A 700 -30.56 17.14 1.39
C SER A 700 -29.96 15.91 0.70
N MET A 701 -29.84 14.80 1.43
CA MET A 701 -29.18 13.57 0.99
C MET A 701 -29.81 12.33 1.63
N GLU A 702 -29.69 11.18 0.98
CA GLU A 702 -29.91 9.89 1.63
C GLU A 702 -28.59 9.46 2.30
N ALA A 703 -28.64 9.13 3.58
CA ALA A 703 -27.54 8.56 4.34
C ALA A 703 -27.87 7.12 4.75
N VAL A 704 -26.88 6.26 4.61
CA VAL A 704 -26.97 4.81 4.78
C VAL A 704 -25.83 4.34 5.68
N ILE A 705 -26.18 3.53 6.67
CA ILE A 705 -25.22 2.79 7.48
C ILE A 705 -25.41 1.30 7.20
N LEU A 706 -24.31 0.61 6.91
CA LEU A 706 -24.23 -0.84 6.82
C LEU A 706 -23.13 -1.30 7.77
N ALA A 707 -23.52 -1.93 8.87
CA ALA A 707 -22.60 -2.31 9.92
C ALA A 707 -23.09 -3.56 10.70
N ASN A 708 -22.29 -3.98 11.68
CA ASN A 708 -22.59 -5.04 12.65
C ASN A 708 -22.20 -4.59 14.08
N HIS A 709 -22.32 -5.44 15.10
CA HIS A 709 -21.94 -5.12 16.49
C HIS A 709 -22.64 -3.90 17.11
N ARG A 710 -23.93 -3.73 16.80
CA ARG A 710 -24.87 -2.84 17.53
C ARG A 710 -25.70 -3.62 18.55
N ILE A 711 -25.73 -4.95 18.46
CA ILE A 711 -26.43 -5.86 19.39
C ILE A 711 -25.43 -6.84 20.02
N VAL A 712 -24.66 -7.55 19.19
CA VAL A 712 -23.67 -8.54 19.65
C VAL A 712 -22.34 -7.82 19.94
N PRO A 713 -21.77 -7.90 21.15
CA PRO A 713 -20.50 -7.24 21.44
C PRO A 713 -19.28 -7.99 20.86
N PRO A 714 -18.18 -7.27 20.56
CA PRO A 714 -16.85 -7.86 20.34
C PRO A 714 -16.41 -8.73 21.52
N TYR A 715 -16.16 -10.02 21.31
CA TYR A 715 -15.85 -10.94 22.40
C TYR A 715 -14.45 -10.67 23.00
N GLY A 716 -14.30 -10.84 24.31
CA GLY A 716 -13.00 -10.91 24.99
C GLY A 716 -12.41 -12.32 24.97
N MET A 717 -11.12 -12.46 25.27
CA MET A 717 -10.41 -13.76 25.21
C MET A 717 -9.66 -14.07 26.50
N ALA A 718 -9.53 -15.37 26.80
CA ALA A 718 -8.78 -15.88 27.95
C ALA A 718 -9.16 -15.24 29.30
N GLY A 719 -10.44 -14.88 29.47
CA GLY A 719 -10.97 -14.20 30.66
C GLY A 719 -11.05 -12.67 30.57
N GLY A 720 -10.68 -12.08 29.42
CA GLY A 720 -10.92 -10.67 29.13
C GLY A 720 -12.40 -10.38 28.85
N GLY A 721 -12.81 -9.16 29.14
CA GLY A 721 -14.15 -8.62 28.93
C GLY A 721 -14.42 -8.21 27.47
N GLU A 722 -15.70 -8.10 27.16
CA GLU A 722 -16.19 -7.73 25.83
C GLU A 722 -15.96 -6.23 25.52
N GLY A 723 -15.77 -5.90 24.25
CA GLY A 723 -15.80 -4.53 23.77
C GLY A 723 -17.23 -3.96 23.79
N ALA A 724 -17.37 -2.65 23.96
CA ALA A 724 -18.67 -2.00 23.89
C ALA A 724 -19.20 -2.01 22.45
N VAL A 725 -20.50 -2.29 22.29
CA VAL A 725 -21.20 -2.19 21.00
C VAL A 725 -21.18 -0.77 20.43
N GLY A 726 -21.30 -0.68 19.11
CA GLY A 726 -21.49 0.58 18.38
C GLY A 726 -22.93 1.10 18.46
N ARG A 727 -23.12 2.37 18.11
CA ARG A 727 -24.43 3.06 18.08
C ARG A 727 -24.48 4.06 16.95
N ASN A 728 -25.65 4.23 16.34
CA ASN A 728 -25.87 5.19 15.26
C ASN A 728 -27.14 5.98 15.56
N TRP A 729 -27.15 7.30 15.31
CA TRP A 729 -28.35 8.13 15.41
C TRP A 729 -28.27 9.38 14.53
N VAL A 730 -29.43 10.00 14.31
CA VAL A 730 -29.53 11.31 13.66
C VAL A 730 -30.01 12.34 14.69
N GLU A 731 -29.32 13.48 14.75
CA GLU A 731 -29.75 14.67 15.46
C GLU A 731 -30.41 15.62 14.46
N ARG A 732 -31.70 15.89 14.66
CA ARG A 732 -32.51 16.72 13.77
C ARG A 732 -32.39 18.20 14.15
N THR A 733 -32.60 19.07 13.18
CA THR A 733 -32.62 20.54 13.39
C THR A 733 -33.69 21.03 14.38
N ASP A 734 -34.75 20.25 14.60
CA ASP A 734 -35.78 20.54 15.62
C ASP A 734 -35.38 20.11 17.04
N GLY A 735 -34.18 19.56 17.22
CA GLY A 735 -33.63 19.08 18.48
C GLY A 735 -34.00 17.62 18.82
N SER A 736 -34.76 16.92 17.98
CA SER A 736 -35.07 15.51 18.19
C SER A 736 -33.89 14.60 17.81
N THR A 737 -33.86 13.41 18.42
CA THR A 737 -32.86 12.37 18.14
C THR A 737 -33.54 11.10 17.67
N GLU A 738 -33.08 10.55 16.55
CA GLU A 738 -33.59 9.32 15.97
C GLU A 738 -32.52 8.22 16.04
N MET A 739 -32.75 7.21 16.90
CA MET A 739 -31.86 6.06 17.01
C MET A 739 -31.99 5.13 15.81
N LEU A 740 -30.85 4.65 15.30
CA LEU A 740 -30.76 3.74 14.17
C LEU A 740 -30.18 2.38 14.60
N THR A 741 -30.52 1.35 13.85
CA THR A 741 -29.98 0.00 13.95
C THR A 741 -28.62 -0.11 13.24
N ALA A 742 -28.07 -1.32 13.12
CA ALA A 742 -26.82 -1.59 12.41
C ALA A 742 -26.95 -1.34 10.89
N THR A 743 -28.15 -1.49 10.34
CA THR A 743 -28.43 -1.34 8.91
C THR A 743 -29.65 -0.45 8.71
N ASP A 744 -29.44 0.80 8.31
CA ASP A 744 -30.52 1.78 8.16
C ASP A 744 -30.25 2.75 7.01
N LEU A 745 -31.34 3.29 6.46
CA LEU A 745 -31.35 4.38 5.48
C LEU A 745 -32.20 5.51 6.04
N ARG A 746 -31.68 6.74 6.00
CA ARG A 746 -32.41 7.94 6.42
C ARG A 746 -32.21 9.09 5.44
N GLN A 747 -33.29 9.84 5.22
CA GLN A 747 -33.20 11.14 4.60
C GLN A 747 -32.61 12.13 5.62
N MET A 748 -31.59 12.86 5.18
CA MET A 748 -30.93 13.93 5.91
C MET A 748 -31.36 15.26 5.29
N GLU A 749 -31.72 16.22 6.12
CA GLU A 749 -31.99 17.60 5.69
C GLU A 749 -30.81 18.52 6.04
N PRO A 750 -30.65 19.67 5.36
CA PRO A 750 -29.62 20.64 5.71
C PRO A 750 -29.67 21.02 7.20
N GLY A 751 -28.54 20.83 7.89
CA GLY A 751 -28.38 21.06 9.32
C GLY A 751 -28.56 19.82 10.19
N ASP A 752 -29.07 18.70 9.68
CA ASP A 752 -29.10 17.44 10.44
C ASP A 752 -27.67 16.90 10.63
N VAL A 753 -27.44 16.20 11.73
CA VAL A 753 -26.14 15.58 12.06
C VAL A 753 -26.29 14.07 12.18
N PHE A 754 -25.53 13.33 11.40
CA PHE A 754 -25.42 11.87 11.55
C PHE A 754 -24.27 11.56 12.50
N VAL A 755 -24.55 10.79 13.55
CA VAL A 755 -23.56 10.43 14.57
C VAL A 755 -23.35 8.93 14.60
N ILE A 756 -22.09 8.52 14.53
CA ILE A 756 -21.66 7.12 14.58
C ILE A 756 -20.69 6.95 15.75
N GLU A 757 -21.02 6.02 16.64
CA GLU A 757 -20.08 5.44 17.58
C GLU A 757 -19.73 4.03 17.13
N THR A 758 -18.45 3.78 16.87
CA THR A 758 -17.99 2.44 16.47
C THR A 758 -17.72 1.56 17.69
N PRO A 759 -17.72 0.23 17.51
CA PRO A 759 -17.39 -0.71 18.59
C PRO A 759 -15.93 -0.57 19.05
N GLY A 760 -15.66 -0.91 20.31
CA GLY A 760 -14.30 -1.19 20.77
C GLY A 760 -13.86 -2.62 20.44
N GLY A 761 -12.62 -2.99 20.74
CA GLY A 761 -12.15 -4.38 20.69
C GLY A 761 -12.33 -5.08 22.03
N GLY A 762 -12.31 -6.42 22.03
CA GLY A 762 -12.32 -7.23 23.24
C GLY A 762 -10.98 -7.21 23.99
N GLY A 763 -11.03 -7.37 25.31
CA GLY A 763 -9.85 -7.48 26.17
C GLY A 763 -9.29 -8.91 26.25
N PHE A 764 -8.08 -9.04 26.77
CA PHE A 764 -7.39 -10.33 26.92
C PHE A 764 -6.91 -10.56 28.36
N GLY A 765 -7.20 -11.75 28.89
CA GLY A 765 -6.83 -12.13 30.25
C GLY A 765 -7.70 -11.47 31.32
N PRO A 766 -7.77 -12.04 32.54
CA PRO A 766 -8.51 -11.42 33.64
C PRO A 766 -7.92 -10.06 34.00
N ALA A 767 -8.77 -9.09 34.36
CA ALA A 767 -8.31 -7.77 34.81
C ALA A 767 -7.56 -7.88 36.14
N GLU A 768 -6.55 -7.03 36.36
CA GLU A 768 -5.88 -6.93 37.65
C GLU A 768 -6.87 -6.43 38.71
N GLY A 769 -7.36 -7.35 39.56
CA GLY A 769 -8.33 -7.06 40.62
C GLY A 769 -9.36 -8.16 40.92
N ASP A 770 -9.56 -9.12 40.01
CA ASP A 770 -10.52 -10.24 40.19
C ASP A 770 -9.91 -11.48 40.88
N GLY A 771 -8.70 -11.35 41.41
CA GLY A 771 -7.94 -12.42 42.07
C GLY A 771 -7.61 -12.09 43.52
N ASP A 772 -8.64 -11.88 44.35
CA ASP A 772 -8.66 -12.19 45.80
C ASP A 772 -10.01 -11.73 46.40
N GLY A 773 -10.95 -12.67 46.51
CA GLY A 773 -12.23 -12.52 47.20
C GLY A 773 -12.62 -13.80 47.91
#